data_AF-A0A242CWW8-F1
#
_entry.id   AF-A0A242CWW8-F1
#
_cell.length_a   1.000
_cell.length_b   1.000
_cell.length_c   1.000
_cell.angle_alpha   90.00
_cell.angle_beta   90.00
_cell.angle_gamma   90.00
#
_symmetry.space_group_name_H-M   'P 1'
#
loop_
_entity.id
_entity.type
_entity.pdbx_description
1 polymer ?
#
loop_
_entity_poly.entity_id
_entity_poly.type
_entity_poly.pdbx_seq_one_letter_code
_entity_poly.pdbx_strand_id
1 'polypeptide(L)'
;MNKKIALIGITVIASVLLLGGCNSADTTTVSTSEEEAKTEEKEETKASTTELKDAASKTSIEEALNLKNNEGQEWRYTKDDDAWVLTSVTSVTTVTNPEIEDQQGVSVCIPGAYVTGIDTNDDGTADVTNDSYSEAVKGSLVIDYDAKVTSTNGQVYTAKTAPVILNTGAAGYSSSTNSDAATTYASDGYINVACGNRGKQDTATDEAGETYYTGDAPLCLVDQKNAARYVKYNILLGNLPGSADYLVSTGGSGGGAHATMFAATSNNSDYYDYEIEAGAVGVYENTDGTYSTTVSIDGKDQELSDGAWGCIAYSAITPLAEADAAMGFEYFLDSTYEFGSTFQSQLAEYLSTSYMDYINDQNLSVSEAEIGFDLNGDGDKKDTVKLSIKYDLEKYPETNGYYGTYLDLYLAEFTENLQWYLDNLDYSEGWTWFNEDGTALSDEEVAAMSSEDRSTAFIEGRYAKSTSTENGPGGMGGPTGGGPTGGMPGGAGMPNMQGGAGAVGTPDAGTSQSATGGVDSANYETFEEMLEAYKTDIAEIKAGDKYGNNLVDLYNPLNYIDAEDTENPTWSKIVMGAAEGDMSMFTSLNLQIAWLNAGVDATIEWQWDGGHVPSEVLGNSFSLYVDQMYGEYVDGAAEIKKAQAEPQTENGTDTEATGTDISSWVKYSDTSNISFSLADAANYRTENAKKAIPGFDAIDYGQEDYVFGSSTKDARHWNKTLLDIFTENSEQLSPLFNKSE
;
A
#
# COMPACT_ATOMS: atom_id res chain seq x y z
N MET A 1 -22.61 6.18 -25.91
CA MET A 1 -23.03 6.23 -27.34
C MET A 1 -22.14 5.25 -28.10
N ASN A 2 -22.72 4.24 -28.75
CA ASN A 2 -22.13 3.18 -29.59
C ASN A 2 -20.94 2.34 -29.05
N LYS A 3 -21.29 1.19 -28.46
CA LYS A 3 -20.44 0.01 -28.27
C LYS A 3 -19.87 -0.51 -29.60
N LYS A 4 -18.57 -0.85 -29.63
CA LYS A 4 -18.01 -1.84 -30.55
C LYS A 4 -17.02 -2.75 -29.81
N ILE A 5 -17.44 -3.99 -29.68
CA ILE A 5 -16.67 -5.16 -29.30
C ILE A 5 -15.53 -5.33 -30.31
N ALA A 6 -14.28 -5.27 -29.84
CA ALA A 6 -13.10 -5.66 -30.61
C ALA A 6 -12.64 -7.03 -30.12
N LEU A 7 -12.94 -8.06 -30.92
CA LEU A 7 -12.38 -9.40 -30.80
C LEU A 7 -10.89 -9.31 -31.17
N ILE A 8 -9.98 -9.48 -30.21
CA ILE A 8 -8.54 -9.57 -30.50
C ILE A 8 -8.26 -10.98 -31.03
N GLY A 9 -8.08 -11.06 -32.36
CA GLY A 9 -7.57 -12.24 -33.04
C GLY A 9 -6.05 -12.28 -32.96
N ILE A 10 -5.53 -13.32 -32.33
CA ILE A 10 -4.10 -13.68 -32.30
C ILE A 10 -3.59 -13.78 -33.74
N THR A 11 -2.69 -12.86 -34.10
CA THR A 11 -1.94 -12.90 -35.37
C THR A 11 -0.49 -13.22 -35.06
N VAL A 12 -0.10 -14.48 -35.29
CA VAL A 12 1.30 -14.93 -35.23
C VAL A 12 2.05 -14.34 -36.43
N ILE A 13 2.94 -13.38 -36.17
CA ILE A 13 3.90 -12.87 -37.15
C ILE A 13 5.10 -13.82 -37.18
N ALA A 14 5.16 -14.67 -38.21
CA ALA A 14 6.34 -15.47 -38.51
C ALA A 14 7.37 -14.62 -39.27
N SER A 15 8.43 -14.24 -38.56
CA SER A 15 9.59 -13.53 -39.10
C SER A 15 10.38 -14.43 -40.06
N VAL A 16 10.45 -14.04 -41.33
CA VAL A 16 11.27 -14.67 -42.38
C VAL A 16 12.72 -14.24 -42.19
N LEU A 17 13.58 -15.17 -41.77
CA LEU A 17 15.05 -15.02 -41.80
C LEU A 17 15.59 -15.64 -43.09
N LEU A 18 15.97 -14.76 -44.03
CA LEU A 18 16.76 -15.05 -45.21
C LEU A 18 18.24 -15.20 -44.82
N LEU A 19 18.81 -16.40 -44.93
CA LEU A 19 20.24 -16.58 -45.14
C LEU A 19 20.47 -17.71 -46.15
N GLY A 20 21.06 -17.33 -47.29
CA GLY A 20 21.45 -18.23 -48.36
C GLY A 20 22.79 -18.91 -48.09
N GLY A 21 22.97 -20.10 -48.65
CA GLY A 21 24.24 -20.82 -48.66
C GLY A 21 24.12 -22.12 -49.44
N CYS A 22 24.67 -22.13 -50.65
CA CYS A 22 24.65 -23.20 -51.63
C CYS A 22 25.17 -24.56 -51.10
N ASN A 23 24.51 -25.66 -51.46
CA ASN A 23 25.20 -26.78 -52.13
C ASN A 23 24.23 -27.70 -52.90
N SER A 24 24.74 -28.24 -54.00
CA SER A 24 24.01 -28.89 -55.09
C SER A 24 23.88 -30.41 -54.99
N ALA A 25 22.90 -30.94 -55.75
CA ALA A 25 22.76 -32.31 -56.29
C ALA A 25 22.18 -33.38 -55.34
N ASP A 26 21.26 -34.29 -55.71
CA ASP A 26 20.65 -34.63 -57.00
C ASP A 26 19.38 -35.51 -56.77
N THR A 27 18.43 -35.39 -57.69
CA THR A 27 17.43 -36.36 -58.20
C THR A 27 16.45 -37.18 -57.30
N THR A 28 15.16 -36.82 -57.44
CA THR A 28 13.94 -37.63 -57.71
C THR A 28 13.64 -38.92 -56.92
N THR A 29 12.46 -38.93 -56.26
CA THR A 29 11.32 -39.80 -56.64
C THR A 29 10.02 -39.33 -55.98
N VAL A 30 8.95 -39.20 -56.78
CA VAL A 30 7.57 -38.99 -56.33
C VAL A 30 6.89 -40.35 -56.20
N SER A 31 6.32 -40.65 -55.05
CA SER A 31 5.19 -41.59 -54.92
C SER A 31 4.42 -41.35 -53.63
N THR A 32 3.26 -40.70 -53.79
CA THR A 32 1.98 -40.89 -53.08
C THR A 32 2.01 -41.76 -51.80
N SER A 33 1.79 -41.12 -50.65
CA SER A 33 1.41 -41.78 -49.39
C SER A 33 -0.06 -41.51 -49.08
N GLU A 34 -0.77 -42.59 -48.82
CA GLU A 34 -2.15 -42.67 -48.33
C GLU A 34 -2.27 -42.05 -46.93
N GLU A 35 -3.45 -41.51 -46.64
CA GLU A 35 -3.89 -41.04 -45.32
C GLU A 35 -3.86 -42.18 -44.30
N GLU A 36 -3.05 -42.05 -43.25
CA GLU A 36 -3.31 -42.68 -41.97
C GLU A 36 -3.53 -41.58 -40.92
N ALA A 37 -4.76 -41.50 -40.44
CA ALA A 37 -5.14 -40.68 -39.30
C ALA A 37 -4.37 -41.18 -38.05
N LYS A 38 -3.43 -40.37 -37.56
CA LYS A 38 -2.88 -40.49 -36.21
C LYS A 38 -3.66 -39.58 -35.28
N THR A 39 -4.41 -40.21 -34.39
CA THR A 39 -4.92 -39.65 -33.15
C THR A 39 -3.73 -39.11 -32.35
N GLU A 40 -3.73 -37.81 -32.07
CA GLU A 40 -2.83 -37.20 -31.10
C GLU A 40 -3.26 -37.65 -29.70
N GLU A 41 -2.45 -38.50 -29.07
CA GLU A 41 -2.48 -38.68 -27.62
C GLU A 41 -2.04 -37.36 -26.99
N LYS A 42 -2.93 -36.75 -26.20
CA LYS A 42 -2.55 -35.77 -25.19
C LYS A 42 -1.55 -36.44 -24.25
N GLU A 43 -0.32 -35.96 -24.20
CA GLU A 43 0.55 -36.17 -23.05
C GLU A 43 -0.13 -35.51 -21.84
N GLU A 44 -0.75 -36.33 -20.99
CA GLU A 44 -1.04 -35.96 -19.61
C GLU A 44 0.31 -35.75 -18.91
N THR A 45 0.64 -34.50 -18.61
CA THR A 45 1.67 -34.16 -17.63
C THR A 45 1.29 -34.81 -16.31
N LYS A 46 2.03 -35.86 -15.97
CA LYS A 46 1.90 -36.58 -14.71
C LYS A 46 2.28 -35.62 -13.59
N ALA A 47 1.30 -35.12 -12.84
CA ALA A 47 1.55 -34.40 -11.60
C ALA A 47 2.49 -35.26 -10.74
N SER A 48 3.69 -34.75 -10.45
CA SER A 48 4.54 -35.32 -9.41
C SER A 48 3.83 -35.06 -8.10
N THR A 49 3.10 -36.05 -7.59
CA THR A 49 2.57 -36.00 -6.22
C THR A 49 3.75 -36.18 -5.29
N THR A 50 4.47 -35.08 -5.01
CA THR A 50 5.49 -35.07 -3.98
C THR A 50 4.80 -35.27 -2.62
N GLU A 51 5.36 -36.15 -1.78
CA GLU A 51 4.81 -36.42 -0.45
C GLU A 51 5.16 -35.28 0.51
N LEU A 52 4.20 -34.88 1.36
CA LEU A 52 4.42 -33.93 2.46
C LEU A 52 5.49 -34.44 3.42
N LYS A 53 6.38 -33.55 3.87
CA LYS A 53 7.42 -33.86 4.86
C LYS A 53 6.82 -34.26 6.21
N ASP A 54 5.74 -33.59 6.62
CA ASP A 54 5.00 -33.90 7.84
C ASP A 54 3.47 -33.75 7.64
N ALA A 55 2.84 -34.82 7.16
CA ALA A 55 1.39 -34.86 6.99
C ALA A 55 0.59 -34.80 8.32
N ALA A 56 1.22 -35.20 9.43
CA ALA A 56 0.59 -35.13 10.75
C ALA A 56 0.51 -33.68 11.22
N SER A 57 1.59 -32.90 11.00
CA SER A 57 1.61 -31.46 11.26
C SER A 57 0.53 -30.72 10.46
N LYS A 58 0.38 -30.98 9.14
CA LYS A 58 -0.73 -30.42 8.33
C LYS A 58 -2.08 -30.64 9.00
N THR A 59 -2.38 -31.89 9.37
CA THR A 59 -3.66 -32.24 10.01
C THR A 59 -3.85 -31.51 11.35
N SER A 60 -2.82 -31.46 12.19
CA SER A 60 -2.90 -30.80 13.50
C SER A 60 -3.07 -29.28 13.39
N ILE A 61 -2.40 -28.64 12.42
CA ILE A 61 -2.53 -27.20 12.14
C ILE A 61 -3.95 -26.88 11.65
N GLU A 62 -4.44 -27.63 10.65
CA GLU A 62 -5.80 -27.46 10.11
C GLU A 62 -6.89 -27.65 11.18
N GLU A 63 -6.72 -28.64 12.08
CA GLU A 63 -7.64 -28.88 13.19
C GLU A 63 -7.59 -27.76 14.23
N ALA A 64 -6.40 -27.26 14.57
CA ALA A 64 -6.21 -26.20 15.55
C ALA A 64 -6.73 -24.84 15.06
N LEU A 65 -6.54 -24.52 13.77
CA LEU A 65 -6.90 -23.22 13.17
C LEU A 65 -8.30 -23.21 12.54
N ASN A 66 -9.06 -24.30 12.66
CA ASN A 66 -10.48 -24.31 12.38
C ASN A 66 -11.22 -23.54 13.49
N LEU A 67 -11.78 -22.37 13.16
CA LEU A 67 -12.46 -21.48 14.11
C LEU A 67 -13.56 -22.20 14.91
N LYS A 68 -14.27 -23.15 14.29
CA LYS A 68 -15.29 -23.95 14.98
C LYS A 68 -14.74 -24.73 16.18
N ASN A 69 -13.47 -25.13 16.13
CA ASN A 69 -12.80 -25.84 17.22
C ASN A 69 -12.29 -24.91 18.33
N ASN A 70 -12.32 -23.60 18.13
CA ASN A 70 -11.97 -22.63 19.16
C ASN A 70 -13.17 -22.42 20.11
N GLU A 71 -13.20 -23.13 21.24
CA GLU A 71 -14.21 -22.96 22.30
C GLU A 71 -14.20 -21.53 22.92
N GLY A 72 -13.14 -20.78 22.67
CA GLY A 72 -12.98 -19.39 23.08
C GLY A 72 -13.76 -18.41 22.22
N GLN A 73 -14.11 -18.75 20.97
CA GLN A 73 -14.70 -17.82 20.01
C GLN A 73 -15.94 -17.13 20.59
N GLU A 74 -15.92 -15.81 20.61
CA GLU A 74 -16.95 -14.99 21.24
C GLU A 74 -17.35 -13.85 20.31
N TRP A 75 -18.66 -13.66 20.15
CA TRP A 75 -19.24 -12.71 19.21
C TRP A 75 -20.04 -11.64 19.93
N ARG A 76 -19.83 -10.38 19.53
CA ARG A 76 -20.68 -9.25 19.93
C ARG A 76 -21.53 -8.78 18.75
N TYR A 77 -22.75 -8.35 19.04
CA TYR A 77 -23.62 -7.73 18.05
C TYR A 77 -23.77 -6.23 18.32
N THR A 78 -23.65 -5.42 17.26
CA THR A 78 -23.87 -3.97 17.29
C THR A 78 -25.15 -3.65 16.52
N LYS A 79 -26.18 -3.20 17.26
CA LYS A 79 -27.51 -2.95 16.68
C LYS A 79 -27.54 -1.77 15.73
N ASP A 80 -26.77 -0.72 16.00
CA ASP A 80 -26.80 0.51 15.22
C ASP A 80 -26.21 0.29 13.81
N ASP A 81 -25.20 -0.56 13.71
CA ASP A 81 -24.53 -0.90 12.45
C ASP A 81 -25.05 -2.21 11.82
N ASP A 82 -25.96 -2.92 12.50
CA ASP A 82 -26.40 -4.28 12.16
C ASP A 82 -25.21 -5.19 11.81
N ALA A 83 -24.35 -5.49 12.79
CA ALA A 83 -23.12 -6.25 12.55
C ALA A 83 -22.76 -7.19 13.72
N TRP A 84 -22.18 -8.34 13.38
CA TRP A 84 -21.54 -9.26 14.32
C TRP A 84 -20.03 -9.13 14.25
N VAL A 85 -19.37 -9.00 15.40
CA VAL A 85 -17.92 -8.84 15.51
C VAL A 85 -17.34 -9.95 16.39
N LEU A 86 -16.37 -10.69 15.86
CA LEU A 86 -15.55 -11.63 16.61
C LEU A 86 -14.65 -10.83 17.56
N THR A 87 -14.82 -10.99 18.86
CA THR A 87 -14.16 -10.12 19.84
C THR A 87 -12.66 -10.37 19.88
N SER A 88 -11.86 -9.31 20.00
CA SER A 88 -10.41 -9.40 20.20
C SER A 88 -10.02 -9.92 21.59
N VAL A 89 -10.98 -9.95 22.52
CA VAL A 89 -10.84 -10.63 23.83
C VAL A 89 -10.76 -12.14 23.67
N THR A 90 -11.25 -12.68 22.55
CA THR A 90 -11.03 -14.06 22.19
C THR A 90 -9.55 -14.29 21.87
N SER A 91 -8.95 -15.33 22.46
CA SER A 91 -7.65 -15.85 22.04
C SER A 91 -7.82 -16.57 20.68
N VAL A 92 -7.97 -15.78 19.61
CA VAL A 92 -7.86 -16.26 18.23
C VAL A 92 -6.45 -15.97 17.77
N THR A 93 -5.62 -17.00 17.73
CA THR A 93 -4.34 -16.92 17.05
C THR A 93 -4.52 -17.39 15.60
N THR A 94 -3.83 -16.74 14.67
CA THR A 94 -3.87 -17.11 13.23
C THR A 94 -2.85 -18.20 12.88
N VAL A 95 -2.04 -18.60 13.87
CA VAL A 95 -0.92 -19.53 13.77
C VAL A 95 -0.85 -20.43 15.00
N THR A 96 -0.23 -21.60 14.90
CA THR A 96 -0.12 -22.54 16.03
C THR A 96 1.09 -22.31 16.94
N ASN A 97 2.10 -21.57 16.48
CA ASN A 97 3.33 -21.26 17.22
C ASN A 97 3.53 -19.73 17.34
N PRO A 98 2.61 -18.98 17.97
CA PRO A 98 2.78 -17.54 18.15
C PRO A 98 3.96 -17.25 19.09
N GLU A 99 4.80 -16.29 18.72
CA GLU A 99 5.80 -15.69 19.59
C GLU A 99 5.17 -14.63 20.52
N ILE A 100 4.17 -13.90 20.02
CA ILE A 100 3.38 -12.91 20.78
C ILE A 100 1.89 -13.11 20.50
N GLU A 101 1.22 -13.90 21.34
CA GLU A 101 -0.20 -14.29 21.18
C GLU A 101 -1.16 -13.10 21.01
N ASP A 102 -0.94 -12.02 21.78
CA ASP A 102 -1.79 -10.82 21.76
C ASP A 102 -1.68 -10.01 20.45
N GLN A 103 -0.69 -10.30 19.61
CA GLN A 103 -0.44 -9.61 18.34
C GLN A 103 -0.65 -10.52 17.13
N GLN A 104 -0.58 -11.85 17.27
CA GLN A 104 -0.68 -12.78 16.15
C GLN A 104 -2.09 -13.37 16.02
N GLY A 105 -3.08 -12.50 15.95
CA GLY A 105 -4.50 -12.85 15.88
C GLY A 105 -5.30 -11.99 14.91
N VAL A 106 -6.60 -12.23 14.90
CA VAL A 106 -7.54 -11.56 13.98
C VAL A 106 -8.90 -11.34 14.62
N SER A 107 -9.54 -10.22 14.26
CA SER A 107 -10.97 -9.98 14.46
C SER A 107 -11.66 -9.81 13.12
N VAL A 108 -12.91 -10.25 13.04
CA VAL A 108 -13.74 -10.19 11.84
C VAL A 108 -15.09 -9.56 12.18
N CYS A 109 -15.50 -8.59 11.37
CA CYS A 109 -16.80 -7.95 11.42
C CYS A 109 -17.62 -8.37 10.19
N ILE A 110 -18.87 -8.73 10.44
CA ILE A 110 -19.77 -9.37 9.48
C ILE A 110 -21.10 -8.62 9.47
N PRO A 111 -21.65 -8.28 8.30
CA PRO A 111 -23.01 -7.77 8.17
C PRO A 111 -24.02 -8.68 8.86
N GLY A 112 -24.81 -8.13 9.76
CA GLY A 112 -25.82 -8.83 10.55
C GLY A 112 -26.83 -9.56 9.68
N ALA A 113 -27.14 -9.01 8.50
CA ALA A 113 -27.97 -9.64 7.49
C ALA A 113 -27.49 -11.02 7.03
N TYR A 114 -26.17 -11.31 7.07
CA TYR A 114 -25.63 -12.62 6.68
C TYR A 114 -25.70 -13.67 7.79
N VAL A 115 -26.13 -13.30 9.00
CA VAL A 115 -26.06 -14.16 10.19
C VAL A 115 -27.44 -14.25 10.84
N THR A 116 -27.97 -15.46 10.94
CA THR A 116 -29.25 -15.70 11.64
C THR A 116 -29.10 -15.67 13.16
N GLY A 117 -27.91 -15.97 13.67
CA GLY A 117 -27.52 -15.86 15.07
C GLY A 117 -26.28 -16.72 15.39
N ILE A 118 -26.05 -16.94 16.68
CA ILE A 118 -24.95 -17.74 17.24
C ILE A 118 -25.50 -19.08 17.75
N ASP A 119 -24.90 -20.17 17.30
CA ASP A 119 -25.10 -21.52 17.81
C ASP A 119 -24.15 -21.75 19.00
N THR A 120 -24.71 -21.94 20.18
CA THR A 120 -23.97 -22.08 21.44
C THR A 120 -23.80 -23.54 21.88
N ASN A 121 -24.42 -24.48 21.16
CA ASN A 121 -24.53 -25.87 21.57
C ASN A 121 -24.12 -26.89 20.48
N ASP A 122 -23.72 -26.40 19.30
CA ASP A 122 -23.27 -27.16 18.13
C ASP A 122 -24.36 -28.08 17.53
N ASP A 123 -25.64 -27.66 17.57
CA ASP A 123 -26.75 -28.34 16.88
C ASP A 123 -27.03 -27.81 15.46
N GLY A 124 -26.27 -26.79 15.03
CA GLY A 124 -26.41 -26.12 13.74
C GLY A 124 -27.53 -25.09 13.69
N THR A 125 -28.12 -24.73 14.82
CA THR A 125 -29.20 -23.74 14.91
C THR A 125 -28.85 -22.60 15.85
N ALA A 126 -29.34 -21.40 15.54
CA ALA A 126 -29.05 -20.23 16.34
C ALA A 126 -29.79 -20.27 17.69
N ASP A 127 -29.03 -20.23 18.78
CA ASP A 127 -29.55 -20.09 20.14
C ASP A 127 -29.74 -18.62 20.53
N VAL A 128 -28.81 -17.76 20.09
CA VAL A 128 -28.84 -16.31 20.30
C VAL A 128 -28.92 -15.59 18.97
N THR A 129 -30.04 -14.93 18.71
CA THR A 129 -30.25 -14.04 17.57
C THR A 129 -29.97 -12.58 17.94
N ASN A 130 -29.91 -11.69 16.95
CA ASN A 130 -29.79 -10.24 17.13
C ASN A 130 -30.88 -9.66 18.08
N ASP A 131 -32.10 -10.18 18.04
CA ASP A 131 -33.21 -9.77 18.90
C ASP A 131 -33.04 -10.19 20.37
N SER A 132 -32.33 -11.29 20.61
CA SER A 132 -32.10 -11.85 21.94
C SER A 132 -30.74 -11.49 22.55
N TYR A 133 -29.85 -10.88 21.75
CA TYR A 133 -28.51 -10.51 22.18
C TYR A 133 -28.54 -9.49 23.32
N SER A 134 -27.74 -9.72 24.35
CA SER A 134 -27.59 -8.83 25.50
C SER A 134 -26.15 -8.58 25.94
N GLU A 135 -25.26 -9.52 25.65
CA GLU A 135 -23.83 -9.51 25.96
C GLU A 135 -23.10 -10.45 25.01
N ALA A 136 -21.77 -10.35 24.93
CA ALA A 136 -20.97 -11.18 24.03
C ALA A 136 -21.23 -12.68 24.27
N VAL A 137 -21.30 -13.46 23.19
CA VAL A 137 -21.76 -14.86 23.22
C VAL A 137 -20.74 -15.78 22.59
N LYS A 138 -20.40 -16.85 23.30
CA LYS A 138 -19.56 -17.91 22.77
C LYS A 138 -20.33 -18.88 21.89
N GLY A 139 -19.78 -19.21 20.74
CA GLY A 139 -20.42 -20.13 19.81
C GLY A 139 -20.07 -19.84 18.36
N SER A 140 -20.60 -20.66 17.46
CA SER A 140 -20.36 -20.53 16.02
C SER A 140 -21.44 -19.70 15.33
N LEU A 141 -21.09 -19.03 14.24
CA LEU A 141 -22.08 -18.34 13.41
C LEU A 141 -23.03 -19.33 12.72
N VAL A 142 -24.30 -18.96 12.60
CA VAL A 142 -25.26 -19.60 11.71
C VAL A 142 -25.52 -18.68 10.52
N ILE A 143 -24.86 -18.96 9.41
CA ILE A 143 -24.81 -18.10 8.21
C ILE A 143 -26.04 -18.32 7.32
N ASP A 144 -26.66 -17.22 6.88
CA ASP A 144 -27.67 -17.21 5.82
C ASP A 144 -27.01 -16.89 4.47
N TYR A 145 -26.73 -17.94 3.68
CA TYR A 145 -26.13 -17.79 2.35
C TYR A 145 -27.09 -17.24 1.28
N ASP A 146 -28.40 -17.22 1.54
CA ASP A 146 -29.40 -16.65 0.64
C ASP A 146 -29.63 -15.15 0.91
N ALA A 147 -29.14 -14.64 2.04
CA ALA A 147 -29.22 -13.23 2.40
C ALA A 147 -28.50 -12.33 1.40
N LYS A 148 -29.02 -11.11 1.26
CA LYS A 148 -28.50 -10.10 0.34
C LYS A 148 -28.36 -8.76 1.03
N VAL A 149 -27.20 -8.14 0.85
CA VAL A 149 -26.96 -6.75 1.20
C VAL A 149 -26.76 -5.96 -0.09
N THR A 150 -27.36 -4.78 -0.18
CA THR A 150 -27.14 -3.85 -1.29
C THR A 150 -26.28 -2.72 -0.76
N SER A 151 -25.11 -2.52 -1.35
CA SER A 151 -24.21 -1.45 -0.95
C SER A 151 -24.84 -0.08 -1.20
N THR A 152 -24.26 0.95 -0.59
CA THR A 152 -24.64 2.35 -0.81
C THR A 152 -24.58 2.74 -2.30
N ASN A 153 -23.75 2.07 -3.11
CA ASN A 153 -23.60 2.32 -4.54
C ASN A 153 -24.49 1.42 -5.42
N GLY A 154 -25.30 0.55 -4.81
CA GLY A 154 -26.28 -0.29 -5.50
C GLY A 154 -25.76 -1.66 -5.94
N GLN A 155 -24.53 -2.04 -5.59
CA GLN A 155 -24.00 -3.37 -5.83
C GLN A 155 -24.63 -4.37 -4.84
N VAL A 156 -24.93 -5.60 -5.28
CA VAL A 156 -25.61 -6.59 -4.44
C VAL A 156 -24.68 -7.74 -4.12
N TYR A 157 -24.48 -7.98 -2.82
CA TYR A 157 -23.65 -9.06 -2.29
C TYR A 157 -24.49 -10.08 -1.53
N THR A 158 -23.96 -11.31 -1.47
CA THR A 158 -24.45 -12.40 -0.62
C THR A 158 -23.35 -12.77 0.36
N ALA A 159 -23.67 -13.56 1.38
CA ALA A 159 -22.69 -14.10 2.31
C ALA A 159 -21.58 -14.94 1.63
N LYS A 160 -21.74 -15.36 0.36
CA LYS A 160 -20.71 -16.06 -0.41
C LYS A 160 -19.86 -15.15 -1.30
N THR A 161 -20.40 -14.00 -1.70
CA THR A 161 -19.80 -13.15 -2.74
C THR A 161 -19.26 -11.83 -2.19
N ALA A 162 -19.53 -11.53 -0.91
CA ALA A 162 -19.06 -10.33 -0.25
C ALA A 162 -17.53 -10.21 -0.31
N PRO A 163 -16.98 -9.06 -0.76
CA PRO A 163 -15.57 -8.74 -0.61
C PRO A 163 -15.11 -8.83 0.85
N VAL A 164 -13.86 -9.23 1.04
CA VAL A 164 -13.19 -9.31 2.34
C VAL A 164 -12.14 -8.20 2.40
N ILE A 165 -12.32 -7.24 3.30
CA ILE A 165 -11.43 -6.10 3.46
C ILE A 165 -10.40 -6.42 4.55
N LEU A 166 -9.14 -6.54 4.16
CA LEU A 166 -8.02 -6.82 5.05
C LEU A 166 -7.35 -5.50 5.46
N ASN A 167 -7.61 -5.04 6.68
CA ASN A 167 -6.93 -3.86 7.24
C ASN A 167 -5.59 -4.27 7.83
N THR A 168 -4.51 -3.76 7.26
CA THR A 168 -3.15 -4.00 7.76
C THR A 168 -2.86 -3.11 8.97
N GLY A 169 -2.42 -3.68 10.09
CA GLY A 169 -2.22 -2.96 11.37
C GLY A 169 -0.91 -2.19 11.52
N ALA A 170 -0.03 -2.19 10.52
CA ALA A 170 1.37 -1.76 10.63
C ALA A 170 1.61 -0.25 10.48
N ALA A 171 0.82 0.62 11.12
CA ALA A 171 1.05 2.06 11.08
C ALA A 171 2.48 2.42 11.55
N GLY A 172 3.21 3.18 10.74
CA GLY A 172 4.63 3.48 10.98
C GLY A 172 5.53 2.24 11.07
N TYR A 173 5.16 1.10 10.48
CA TYR A 173 5.81 -0.21 10.64
C TYR A 173 5.82 -0.75 12.09
N SER A 174 4.91 -0.26 12.93
CA SER A 174 4.84 -0.66 14.34
C SER A 174 4.01 -1.93 14.53
N SER A 175 4.16 -2.52 15.71
CA SER A 175 3.32 -3.63 16.13
C SER A 175 1.88 -3.20 16.39
N SER A 176 0.96 -4.15 16.25
CA SER A 176 -0.46 -3.96 16.47
C SER A 176 -1.00 -5.13 17.28
N THR A 177 -1.55 -4.83 18.46
CA THR A 177 -2.29 -5.82 19.24
C THR A 177 -3.63 -6.13 18.56
N ASN A 178 -4.14 -7.33 18.78
CA ASN A 178 -5.47 -7.74 18.33
C ASN A 178 -6.52 -6.74 18.81
N SER A 179 -7.29 -6.21 17.87
CA SER A 179 -8.36 -5.24 18.11
C SER A 179 -9.62 -5.66 17.37
N ASP A 180 -10.78 -5.23 17.88
CA ASP A 180 -12.05 -5.52 17.24
C ASP A 180 -12.11 -4.89 15.84
N ALA A 181 -12.54 -5.67 14.85
CA ALA A 181 -12.79 -5.16 13.51
C ALA A 181 -13.89 -4.08 13.52
N ALA A 182 -13.63 -2.98 12.80
CA ALA A 182 -14.59 -1.89 12.67
C ALA A 182 -15.85 -2.33 11.91
N THR A 183 -16.98 -1.71 12.24
CA THR A 183 -18.29 -1.98 11.65
C THR A 183 -18.58 -1.17 10.37
N THR A 184 -17.64 -0.30 9.98
CA THR A 184 -17.82 0.72 8.95
C THR A 184 -18.31 0.19 7.59
N TYR A 185 -17.89 -1.03 7.20
CA TYR A 185 -18.25 -1.62 5.91
C TYR A 185 -19.42 -2.60 5.97
N ALA A 186 -20.00 -2.84 7.17
CA ALA A 186 -21.08 -3.81 7.33
C ALA A 186 -22.34 -3.41 6.53
N SER A 187 -22.64 -2.12 6.49
CA SER A 187 -23.76 -1.55 5.74
C SER A 187 -23.61 -1.70 4.22
N ASP A 188 -22.37 -1.76 3.71
CA ASP A 188 -22.08 -2.00 2.30
C ASP A 188 -22.04 -3.50 1.95
N GLY A 189 -22.14 -4.37 2.95
CA GLY A 189 -22.19 -5.82 2.77
C GLY A 189 -20.83 -6.49 2.71
N TYR A 190 -19.74 -5.80 3.07
CA TYR A 190 -18.39 -6.37 3.08
C TYR A 190 -18.09 -7.05 4.41
N ILE A 191 -17.17 -8.01 4.37
CA ILE A 191 -16.56 -8.59 5.57
C ILE A 191 -15.33 -7.74 5.90
N ASN A 192 -15.24 -7.21 7.12
CA ASN A 192 -14.12 -6.38 7.52
C ASN A 192 -13.20 -7.15 8.47
N VAL A 193 -11.90 -7.16 8.20
CA VAL A 193 -10.90 -7.93 8.95
C VAL A 193 -9.88 -6.98 9.57
N ALA A 194 -9.71 -7.06 10.88
CA ALA A 194 -8.63 -6.37 11.60
C ALA A 194 -7.58 -7.40 12.02
N CYS A 195 -6.35 -7.21 11.52
CA CYS A 195 -5.23 -8.08 11.83
C CYS A 195 -4.38 -7.47 12.94
N GLY A 196 -4.04 -8.28 13.95
CA GLY A 196 -2.85 -7.99 14.73
C GLY A 196 -1.59 -8.29 13.92
N ASN A 197 -0.47 -7.72 14.34
CA ASN A 197 0.84 -8.09 13.83
C ASN A 197 1.92 -7.77 14.85
N ARG A 198 3.00 -8.56 14.85
CA ARG A 198 4.26 -8.11 15.43
C ARG A 198 4.82 -6.93 14.63
N GLY A 199 5.80 -6.24 15.17
CA GLY A 199 6.47 -5.13 14.50
C GLY A 199 7.80 -4.81 15.17
N LYS A 200 8.44 -3.77 14.63
CA LYS A 200 9.75 -3.30 15.13
C LYS A 200 9.74 -3.09 16.65
N GLN A 201 10.88 -3.38 17.28
CA GLN A 201 11.10 -3.26 18.74
C GLN A 201 10.27 -4.20 19.63
N ASP A 202 9.44 -5.08 19.06
CA ASP A 202 8.83 -6.14 19.86
C ASP A 202 9.93 -7.07 20.39
N THR A 203 9.67 -7.66 21.55
CA THR A 203 10.59 -8.62 22.15
C THR A 203 9.83 -9.83 22.64
N ALA A 204 10.47 -10.99 22.54
CA ALA A 204 9.99 -12.25 23.07
C ALA A 204 11.05 -12.86 23.99
N THR A 205 10.66 -13.87 24.77
CA THR A 205 11.55 -14.59 25.69
C THR A 205 11.60 -16.05 25.29
N ASP A 206 12.80 -16.59 25.12
CA ASP A 206 12.99 -17.99 24.76
C ASP A 206 12.78 -18.94 25.95
N GLU A 207 12.82 -20.26 25.71
CA GLU A 207 12.68 -21.28 26.77
C GLU A 207 13.78 -21.19 27.86
N ALA A 208 14.93 -20.59 27.54
CA ALA A 208 16.04 -20.39 28.47
C ALA A 208 15.84 -19.13 29.35
N GLY A 209 14.87 -18.28 29.02
CA GLY A 209 14.58 -17.03 29.71
C GLY A 209 15.36 -15.83 29.16
N GLU A 210 15.98 -15.95 28.00
CA GLU A 210 16.71 -14.86 27.33
C GLU A 210 15.76 -14.06 26.43
N THR A 211 15.85 -12.74 26.51
CA THR A 211 15.05 -11.82 25.68
C THR A 211 15.72 -11.61 24.34
N TYR A 212 14.93 -11.68 23.26
CA TYR A 212 15.36 -11.39 21.89
C TYR A 212 14.35 -10.48 21.19
N TYR A 213 14.83 -9.73 20.19
CA TYR A 213 13.96 -8.92 19.33
C TYR A 213 13.20 -9.80 18.34
N THR A 214 11.91 -9.53 18.18
CA THR A 214 11.01 -10.18 17.22
C THR A 214 10.16 -9.11 16.53
N GLY A 215 9.47 -9.45 15.45
CA GLY A 215 8.60 -8.53 14.73
C GLY A 215 9.28 -7.64 13.68
N ASP A 216 10.62 -7.63 13.64
CA ASP A 216 11.40 -7.07 12.52
C ASP A 216 11.02 -7.73 11.18
N ALA A 217 11.39 -7.11 10.06
CA ALA A 217 11.14 -7.66 8.74
C ALA A 217 11.67 -9.11 8.64
N PRO A 218 10.91 -10.06 8.04
CA PRO A 218 9.63 -9.86 7.37
C PRO A 218 8.39 -10.18 8.24
N LEU A 219 8.56 -10.34 9.55
CA LEU A 219 7.58 -11.02 10.41
C LEU A 219 6.24 -10.27 10.52
N CYS A 220 6.28 -8.94 10.49
CA CYS A 220 5.07 -8.13 10.48
C CYS A 220 4.18 -8.42 9.25
N LEU A 221 4.78 -8.56 8.05
CA LEU A 221 4.06 -8.90 6.83
C LEU A 221 3.59 -10.37 6.85
N VAL A 222 4.43 -11.27 7.36
CA VAL A 222 4.11 -12.69 7.53
C VAL A 222 2.88 -12.87 8.43
N ASP A 223 2.75 -12.12 9.53
CA ASP A 223 1.58 -12.20 10.41
C ASP A 223 0.28 -11.80 9.67
N GLN A 224 0.35 -10.82 8.77
CA GLN A 224 -0.80 -10.39 7.96
C GLN A 224 -1.16 -11.41 6.87
N LYS A 225 -0.15 -12.04 6.24
CA LYS A 225 -0.33 -13.18 5.33
C LYS A 225 -1.00 -14.36 6.02
N ASN A 226 -0.53 -14.71 7.22
CA ASN A 226 -1.11 -15.75 8.06
C ASN A 226 -2.57 -15.43 8.44
N ALA A 227 -2.88 -14.17 8.77
CA ALA A 227 -4.25 -13.75 9.03
C ALA A 227 -5.17 -13.90 7.81
N ALA A 228 -4.70 -13.54 6.61
CA ALA A 228 -5.45 -13.75 5.37
C ALA A 228 -5.70 -15.24 5.10
N ARG A 229 -4.69 -16.11 5.26
CA ARG A 229 -4.84 -17.56 5.15
C ARG A 229 -5.86 -18.10 6.14
N TYR A 230 -5.78 -17.68 7.41
CA TYR A 230 -6.73 -18.08 8.44
C TYR A 230 -8.17 -17.71 8.10
N VAL A 231 -8.41 -16.47 7.66
CA VAL A 231 -9.75 -15.99 7.28
C VAL A 231 -10.27 -16.77 6.08
N LYS A 232 -9.49 -16.89 5.00
CA LYS A 232 -9.90 -17.63 3.79
C LYS A 232 -10.15 -19.10 4.08
N TYR A 233 -9.32 -19.74 4.91
CA TYR A 233 -9.54 -21.12 5.34
C TYR A 233 -10.88 -21.28 6.06
N ASN A 234 -11.21 -20.37 6.97
CA ASN A 234 -12.47 -20.40 7.70
C ASN A 234 -13.69 -20.01 6.86
N ILE A 235 -13.50 -19.26 5.77
CA ILE A 235 -14.53 -19.08 4.73
C ILE A 235 -14.76 -20.40 3.98
N LEU A 236 -13.70 -21.09 3.55
CA LEU A 236 -13.82 -22.37 2.82
C LEU A 236 -14.48 -23.47 3.66
N LEU A 237 -14.24 -23.47 4.98
CA LEU A 237 -14.92 -24.36 5.93
C LEU A 237 -16.39 -24.00 6.19
N GLY A 238 -16.83 -22.80 5.80
CA GLY A 238 -18.16 -22.28 6.07
C GLY A 238 -18.36 -21.76 7.50
N ASN A 239 -17.27 -21.49 8.22
CA ASN A 239 -17.30 -20.88 9.56
C ASN A 239 -17.45 -19.36 9.49
N LEU A 240 -16.99 -18.75 8.40
CA LEU A 240 -17.11 -17.33 8.11
C LEU A 240 -17.79 -17.11 6.74
N PRO A 241 -18.61 -16.06 6.58
CA PRO A 241 -19.06 -15.62 5.26
C PRO A 241 -17.95 -14.81 4.57
N GLY A 242 -18.12 -14.55 3.29
CA GLY A 242 -17.20 -13.81 2.43
C GLY A 242 -16.78 -14.62 1.20
N SER A 243 -16.11 -13.94 0.27
CA SER A 243 -15.43 -14.57 -0.86
C SER A 243 -13.96 -14.77 -0.54
N ALA A 244 -13.46 -16.01 -0.69
CA ALA A 244 -12.02 -16.28 -0.60
C ALA A 244 -11.23 -15.69 -1.80
N ASP A 245 -11.93 -15.36 -2.88
CA ASP A 245 -11.35 -14.87 -4.14
C ASP A 245 -11.28 -13.34 -4.21
N TYR A 246 -12.05 -12.60 -3.38
CA TYR A 246 -12.19 -11.14 -3.46
C TYR A 246 -11.71 -10.45 -2.18
N LEU A 247 -10.44 -10.71 -1.82
CA LEU A 247 -9.78 -10.05 -0.71
C LEU A 247 -9.14 -8.73 -1.18
N VAL A 248 -9.42 -7.64 -0.48
CA VAL A 248 -8.86 -6.31 -0.75
C VAL A 248 -7.97 -5.88 0.41
N SER A 249 -6.68 -5.64 0.18
CA SER A 249 -5.78 -5.09 1.19
C SER A 249 -5.92 -3.58 1.28
N THR A 250 -5.87 -3.05 2.50
CA THR A 250 -5.90 -1.60 2.74
C THR A 250 -5.16 -1.19 4.00
N GLY A 251 -4.62 0.02 3.99
CA GLY A 251 -3.79 0.57 5.06
C GLY A 251 -3.36 2.01 4.78
N GLY A 252 -3.02 2.75 5.85
CA GLY A 252 -2.44 4.09 5.78
C GLY A 252 -0.98 4.11 6.26
N SER A 253 -0.13 4.93 5.64
CA SER A 253 1.27 5.11 6.05
C SER A 253 2.07 3.79 5.95
N GLY A 254 2.74 3.35 7.01
CA GLY A 254 3.33 2.01 7.11
C GLY A 254 2.30 0.88 6.90
N GLY A 255 1.04 1.09 7.27
CA GLY A 255 -0.05 0.18 6.89
C GLY A 255 -0.27 0.18 5.37
N GLY A 256 -0.21 1.34 4.71
CA GLY A 256 -0.31 1.44 3.24
C GLY A 256 0.86 0.74 2.54
N ALA A 257 2.06 0.82 3.13
CA ALA A 257 3.21 0.04 2.69
C ALA A 257 2.93 -1.47 2.79
N HIS A 258 2.42 -1.92 3.93
CA HIS A 258 2.04 -3.32 4.14
C HIS A 258 0.90 -3.79 3.23
N ALA A 259 -0.11 -2.96 2.95
CA ALA A 259 -1.17 -3.28 2.00
C ALA A 259 -0.62 -3.49 0.58
N THR A 260 0.33 -2.62 0.18
CA THR A 260 1.03 -2.70 -1.11
C THR A 260 1.93 -3.95 -1.17
N MET A 261 2.75 -4.19 -0.14
CA MET A 261 3.63 -5.36 -0.08
C MET A 261 2.83 -6.66 -0.02
N PHE A 262 1.74 -6.71 0.74
CA PHE A 262 0.84 -7.86 0.79
C PHE A 262 0.34 -8.22 -0.61
N ALA A 263 -0.17 -7.24 -1.36
CA ALA A 263 -0.65 -7.45 -2.71
C ALA A 263 0.48 -7.83 -3.68
N ALA A 264 1.63 -7.16 -3.59
CA ALA A 264 2.80 -7.43 -4.42
C ALA A 264 3.45 -8.78 -4.15
N THR A 265 3.27 -9.39 -2.97
CA THR A 265 3.95 -10.64 -2.57
C THR A 265 3.01 -11.83 -2.50
N SER A 266 1.82 -11.71 -3.09
CA SER A 266 0.78 -12.73 -3.12
C SER A 266 1.33 -14.10 -3.55
N ASN A 267 1.16 -15.11 -2.69
CA ASN A 267 1.60 -16.49 -2.86
C ASN A 267 3.10 -16.70 -3.09
N ASN A 268 3.94 -15.69 -2.86
CA ASN A 268 5.36 -15.82 -3.12
C ASN A 268 6.06 -16.72 -2.08
N SER A 269 6.86 -17.67 -2.57
CA SER A 269 7.50 -18.68 -1.72
C SER A 269 8.61 -18.15 -0.81
N ASP A 270 9.12 -16.93 -1.04
CA ASP A 270 10.13 -16.31 -0.18
C ASP A 270 9.64 -16.12 1.26
N TYR A 271 8.32 -16.15 1.48
CA TYR A 271 7.69 -16.03 2.81
C TYR A 271 7.33 -17.37 3.46
N TYR A 272 7.33 -18.48 2.70
CA TYR A 272 6.72 -19.74 3.15
C TYR A 272 7.47 -20.40 4.31
N ASP A 273 8.79 -20.28 4.36
CA ASP A 273 9.58 -20.78 5.50
C ASP A 273 9.19 -20.09 6.82
N TYR A 274 8.91 -18.78 6.76
CA TYR A 274 8.45 -18.01 7.93
C TYR A 274 7.00 -18.39 8.33
N GLU A 275 6.11 -18.60 7.35
CA GLU A 275 4.73 -19.05 7.58
C GLU A 275 4.71 -20.47 8.19
N ILE A 276 5.55 -21.38 7.70
CA ILE A 276 5.70 -22.75 8.23
C ILE A 276 6.22 -22.72 9.66
N GLU A 277 7.21 -21.90 9.97
CA GLU A 277 7.75 -21.77 11.33
C GLU A 277 6.68 -21.29 12.32
N ALA A 278 5.89 -20.29 11.92
CA ALA A 278 4.76 -19.82 12.71
C ALA A 278 3.66 -20.90 12.87
N GLY A 279 3.59 -21.87 11.96
CA GLY A 279 2.54 -22.88 11.93
C GLY A 279 1.26 -22.35 11.29
N ALA A 280 1.41 -21.63 10.18
CA ALA A 280 0.31 -21.12 9.38
C ALA A 280 -0.48 -22.25 8.70
N VAL A 281 -1.78 -22.02 8.50
CA VAL A 281 -2.62 -22.95 7.74
C VAL A 281 -2.38 -22.81 6.24
N GLY A 282 -2.29 -23.93 5.52
CA GLY A 282 -2.21 -23.95 4.06
C GLY A 282 -0.84 -23.65 3.47
N VAL A 283 0.25 -23.77 4.24
CA VAL A 283 1.63 -23.75 3.72
C VAL A 283 2.41 -24.86 4.38
N TYR A 284 2.87 -25.83 3.59
CA TYR A 284 3.53 -27.03 4.11
C TYR A 284 4.72 -27.42 3.24
N GLU A 285 5.80 -27.90 3.87
CA GLU A 285 6.98 -28.38 3.16
C GLU A 285 6.78 -29.83 2.65
N ASN A 286 7.19 -30.08 1.41
CA ASN A 286 7.26 -31.39 0.81
C ASN A 286 8.64 -32.04 1.06
N THR A 287 8.71 -33.37 0.89
CA THR A 287 9.93 -34.16 1.08
C THR A 287 11.09 -33.81 0.16
N ASP A 288 10.84 -33.13 -0.96
CA ASP A 288 11.86 -32.66 -1.91
C ASP A 288 12.29 -31.20 -1.68
N GLY A 289 11.74 -30.53 -0.67
CA GLY A 289 11.99 -29.11 -0.37
C GLY A 289 11.11 -28.11 -1.11
N THR A 290 10.16 -28.57 -1.94
CA THR A 290 9.09 -27.70 -2.48
C THR A 290 7.98 -27.49 -1.46
N TYR A 291 7.01 -26.64 -1.79
CA TYR A 291 5.88 -26.33 -0.90
C TYR A 291 4.55 -26.86 -1.44
N SER A 292 3.61 -27.07 -0.53
CA SER A 292 2.19 -27.32 -0.82
C SER A 292 1.36 -26.22 -0.18
N THR A 293 0.53 -25.57 -1.00
CA THR A 293 -0.38 -24.50 -0.58
C THR A 293 -1.83 -24.95 -0.36
N THR A 294 -2.04 -26.26 -0.16
CA THR A 294 -3.38 -26.86 -0.09
C THR A 294 -3.85 -27.17 1.32
N VAL A 295 -5.16 -27.03 1.54
CA VAL A 295 -5.89 -27.42 2.76
C VAL A 295 -6.93 -28.50 2.50
N SER A 296 -7.28 -29.28 3.53
CA SER A 296 -8.28 -30.35 3.42
C SER A 296 -9.70 -29.83 3.69
N ILE A 297 -10.50 -29.61 2.64
CA ILE A 297 -11.91 -29.18 2.75
C ILE A 297 -12.82 -30.31 2.27
N ASP A 298 -13.71 -30.79 3.15
CA ASP A 298 -14.63 -31.90 2.86
C ASP A 298 -13.94 -33.17 2.29
N GLY A 299 -12.73 -33.45 2.77
CA GLY A 299 -11.92 -34.59 2.34
C GLY A 299 -11.29 -34.43 0.94
N LYS A 300 -11.19 -33.20 0.43
CA LYS A 300 -10.47 -32.85 -0.80
C LYS A 300 -9.44 -31.77 -0.53
N ASP A 301 -8.29 -31.87 -1.18
CA ASP A 301 -7.33 -30.77 -1.20
C ASP A 301 -7.90 -29.60 -2.01
N GLN A 302 -7.82 -28.40 -1.45
CA GLN A 302 -8.14 -27.13 -2.10
C GLN A 302 -6.98 -26.17 -1.91
N GLU A 303 -6.64 -25.40 -2.94
CA GLU A 303 -5.63 -24.36 -2.83
C GLU A 303 -6.08 -23.28 -1.85
N LEU A 304 -5.14 -22.82 -1.02
CA LEU A 304 -5.31 -21.68 -0.14
C LEU A 304 -4.28 -20.62 -0.51
N SER A 305 -4.78 -19.46 -0.92
CA SER A 305 -3.98 -18.33 -1.37
C SER A 305 -3.97 -17.23 -0.31
N ASP A 306 -2.81 -16.62 -0.04
CA ASP A 306 -2.71 -15.37 0.71
C ASP A 306 -2.73 -14.14 -0.21
N GLY A 307 -3.06 -14.33 -1.50
CA GLY A 307 -3.08 -13.26 -2.49
C GLY A 307 -4.23 -12.27 -2.36
N ALA A 308 -3.96 -11.03 -2.77
CA ALA A 308 -4.96 -9.97 -2.86
C ALA A 308 -5.62 -9.96 -4.25
N TRP A 309 -6.93 -9.74 -4.29
CA TRP A 309 -7.63 -9.40 -5.52
C TRP A 309 -7.49 -7.93 -5.89
N GLY A 310 -7.47 -7.05 -4.88
CA GLY A 310 -7.27 -5.62 -5.06
C GLY A 310 -6.52 -4.97 -3.90
N CYS A 311 -6.00 -3.77 -4.12
CA CYS A 311 -5.27 -3.00 -3.11
C CYS A 311 -5.71 -1.54 -3.13
N ILE A 312 -5.98 -0.96 -1.97
CA ILE A 312 -6.10 0.50 -1.80
C ILE A 312 -5.12 0.94 -0.72
N ALA A 313 -4.05 1.62 -1.11
CA ALA A 313 -3.00 2.05 -0.19
C ALA A 313 -3.00 3.57 -0.02
N TYR A 314 -3.11 4.05 1.21
CA TYR A 314 -3.08 5.47 1.53
C TYR A 314 -1.68 5.87 2.01
N SER A 315 -1.05 6.84 1.35
CA SER A 315 0.28 7.37 1.67
C SER A 315 1.30 6.27 1.98
N ALA A 316 1.39 5.28 1.10
CA ALA A 316 2.22 4.09 1.32
C ALA A 316 3.69 4.47 1.50
N ILE A 317 4.28 4.14 2.65
CA ILE A 317 5.69 4.40 2.96
C ILE A 317 6.58 3.29 2.36
N THR A 318 6.53 3.10 1.05
CA THR A 318 7.26 2.06 0.30
C THR A 318 7.35 2.47 -1.18
N PRO A 319 8.33 2.02 -1.98
CA PRO A 319 9.45 1.13 -1.64
C PRO A 319 10.53 1.81 -0.80
N LEU A 320 10.93 1.18 0.31
CA LEU A 320 11.96 1.74 1.20
C LEU A 320 13.35 1.78 0.52
N ALA A 321 13.69 0.75 -0.26
CA ALA A 321 15.01 0.60 -0.89
C ALA A 321 15.46 1.81 -1.73
N GLU A 322 14.50 2.54 -2.32
CA GLU A 322 14.75 3.73 -3.14
C GLU A 322 14.28 5.05 -2.48
N ALA A 323 13.68 4.98 -1.29
CA ALA A 323 12.96 6.10 -0.68
C ALA A 323 13.84 7.33 -0.41
N ASP A 324 15.06 7.15 0.11
CA ASP A 324 16.00 8.27 0.34
C ASP A 324 16.45 8.92 -0.98
N ALA A 325 16.66 8.12 -2.03
CA ALA A 325 17.08 8.63 -3.33
C ALA A 325 15.93 9.40 -4.01
N ALA A 326 14.71 8.86 -3.97
CA ALA A 326 13.52 9.51 -4.49
C ALA A 326 13.21 10.82 -3.75
N MET A 327 13.28 10.82 -2.41
CA MET A 327 13.04 12.01 -1.60
C MET A 327 14.13 13.07 -1.77
N GLY A 328 15.41 12.66 -1.78
CA GLY A 328 16.53 13.55 -2.07
C GLY A 328 16.38 14.19 -3.45
N PHE A 329 15.95 13.42 -4.45
CA PHE A 329 15.65 13.92 -5.79
C PHE A 329 14.47 14.90 -5.81
N GLU A 330 13.36 14.59 -5.15
CA GLU A 330 12.19 15.49 -5.06
C GLU A 330 12.54 16.84 -4.44
N TYR A 331 13.32 16.84 -3.35
CA TYR A 331 13.71 18.07 -2.68
C TYR A 331 14.72 18.87 -3.49
N PHE A 332 15.68 18.19 -4.10
CA PHE A 332 16.69 18.83 -4.95
C PHE A 332 16.11 19.29 -6.29
N LEU A 333 14.97 18.78 -6.74
CA LEU A 333 14.31 19.26 -7.96
C LEU A 333 13.81 20.71 -7.79
N ASP A 334 13.44 21.11 -6.58
CA ASP A 334 13.15 22.50 -6.25
C ASP A 334 14.45 23.30 -6.06
N SER A 335 14.79 24.12 -7.06
CA SER A 335 15.97 25.00 -7.02
C SER A 335 15.93 26.08 -5.94
N THR A 336 14.79 26.26 -5.26
CA THR A 336 14.59 27.22 -4.18
C THR A 336 14.53 26.60 -2.78
N TYR A 337 14.58 25.27 -2.68
CA TYR A 337 14.53 24.58 -1.40
C TYR A 337 15.80 24.84 -0.56
N GLU A 338 15.61 25.26 0.69
CA GLU A 338 16.68 25.50 1.64
C GLU A 338 16.85 24.28 2.55
N PHE A 339 17.91 23.49 2.32
CA PHE A 339 18.24 22.35 3.17
C PHE A 339 18.74 22.80 4.55
N GLY A 340 18.49 21.99 5.58
CA GLY A 340 18.88 22.28 6.96
C GLY A 340 20.39 22.36 7.21
N SER A 341 21.23 21.86 6.29
CA SER A 341 22.69 22.03 6.33
C SER A 341 23.35 21.84 4.95
N THR A 342 24.59 22.35 4.80
CA THR A 342 25.42 22.05 3.63
C THR A 342 25.65 20.55 3.41
N PHE A 343 25.71 19.75 4.49
CA PHE A 343 25.82 18.30 4.38
C PHE A 343 24.57 17.69 3.72
N GLN A 344 23.38 18.07 4.18
CA GLN A 344 22.12 17.59 3.60
C GLN A 344 21.98 18.03 2.14
N SER A 345 22.30 19.29 1.82
CA SER A 345 22.27 19.80 0.44
C SER A 345 23.20 19.01 -0.49
N GLN A 346 24.45 18.77 -0.06
CA GLN A 346 25.42 18.02 -0.85
C GLN A 346 25.00 16.54 -1.01
N LEU A 347 24.43 15.95 0.04
CA LEU A 347 23.92 14.57 -0.01
C LEU A 347 22.71 14.45 -0.94
N ALA A 348 21.79 15.42 -0.93
CA ALA A 348 20.64 15.45 -1.84
C ALA A 348 21.07 15.52 -3.30
N GLU A 349 22.14 16.27 -3.64
CA GLU A 349 22.71 16.31 -4.99
C GLU A 349 23.22 14.91 -5.44
N TYR A 350 23.93 14.20 -4.57
CA TYR A 350 24.43 12.84 -4.86
C TYR A 350 23.31 11.81 -4.96
N LEU A 351 22.31 11.89 -4.08
CA LEU A 351 21.11 11.07 -4.14
C LEU A 351 20.33 11.32 -5.43
N SER A 352 20.22 12.57 -5.87
CA SER A 352 19.54 12.94 -7.11
C SER A 352 20.21 12.33 -8.34
N THR A 353 21.54 12.34 -8.36
CA THR A 353 22.32 11.70 -9.43
C THR A 353 22.09 10.18 -9.41
N SER A 354 22.13 9.57 -8.22
CA SER A 354 21.90 8.14 -8.06
C SER A 354 20.47 7.72 -8.44
N TYR A 355 19.47 8.55 -8.15
CA TYR A 355 18.07 8.32 -8.53
C TYR A 355 17.87 8.42 -10.05
N MET A 356 18.47 9.41 -10.70
CA MET A 356 18.48 9.51 -12.16
C MET A 356 19.07 8.25 -12.81
N ASP A 357 20.23 7.80 -12.32
CA ASP A 357 20.89 6.61 -12.84
C ASP A 357 20.04 5.36 -12.60
N TYR A 358 19.49 5.20 -11.40
CA TYR A 358 18.56 4.13 -11.05
C TYR A 358 17.37 4.04 -12.02
N ILE A 359 16.61 5.13 -12.20
CA ILE A 359 15.44 5.16 -13.10
C ILE A 359 15.83 4.82 -14.54
N ASN A 360 16.97 5.33 -15.01
CA ASN A 360 17.46 5.05 -16.36
C ASN A 360 17.88 3.59 -16.55
N ASP A 361 18.47 2.96 -15.53
CA ASP A 361 18.91 1.57 -15.54
C ASP A 361 17.75 0.57 -15.46
N GLN A 362 16.63 0.95 -14.84
CA GLN A 362 15.40 0.15 -14.85
C GLN A 362 14.82 -0.01 -16.27
N ASN A 363 15.19 0.85 -17.23
CA ASN A 363 14.68 0.83 -18.60
C ASN A 363 13.15 0.88 -18.70
N LEU A 364 12.51 1.62 -17.78
CA LEU A 364 11.06 1.74 -17.68
C LEU A 364 10.44 2.28 -18.99
N SER A 365 9.22 1.83 -19.24
CA SER A 365 8.35 2.39 -20.29
C SER A 365 6.90 2.39 -19.82
N VAL A 366 6.07 3.18 -20.49
CA VAL A 366 4.62 3.24 -20.27
C VAL A 366 3.88 3.26 -21.60
N SER A 367 2.71 2.64 -21.62
CA SER A 367 1.75 2.77 -22.72
C SER A 367 0.92 4.04 -22.53
N GLU A 368 0.94 4.95 -23.50
CA GLU A 368 0.12 6.17 -23.49
C GLU A 368 -1.38 5.89 -23.41
N ALA A 369 -1.81 4.73 -23.92
CA ALA A 369 -3.19 4.29 -23.84
C ALA A 369 -3.63 3.93 -22.42
N GLU A 370 -2.70 3.41 -21.60
CA GLU A 370 -2.96 2.95 -20.23
C GLU A 370 -2.91 4.11 -19.25
N ILE A 371 -1.88 4.96 -19.36
CA ILE A 371 -1.76 6.18 -18.53
C ILE A 371 -2.71 7.29 -18.98
N GLY A 372 -3.22 7.24 -20.21
CA GLY A 372 -4.15 8.23 -20.73
C GLY A 372 -3.53 9.58 -21.07
N PHE A 373 -2.22 9.67 -21.35
CA PHE A 373 -1.52 10.90 -21.73
C PHE A 373 -0.85 10.78 -23.10
N ASP A 374 -0.81 11.87 -23.86
CA ASP A 374 0.06 12.02 -25.04
C ASP A 374 1.41 12.57 -24.55
N LEU A 375 2.30 11.68 -24.11
CA LEU A 375 3.58 12.08 -23.52
C LEU A 375 4.59 12.53 -24.58
N ASN A 376 4.51 11.97 -25.78
CA ASN A 376 5.43 12.31 -26.86
C ASN A 376 4.99 13.56 -27.68
N GLY A 377 3.74 13.98 -27.53
CA GLY A 377 3.16 15.19 -28.12
C GLY A 377 2.85 15.06 -29.61
N ASP A 378 2.61 13.85 -30.13
CA ASP A 378 2.33 13.62 -31.56
C ASP A 378 0.84 13.76 -31.94
N GLY A 379 -0.03 13.93 -30.94
CA GLY A 379 -1.46 14.14 -31.10
C GLY A 379 -2.31 12.88 -30.97
N ASP A 380 -1.73 11.74 -30.57
CA ASP A 380 -2.50 10.58 -30.15
C ASP A 380 -1.98 9.90 -28.86
N LYS A 381 -2.45 8.70 -28.52
CA LYS A 381 -2.16 8.01 -27.24
C LYS A 381 -1.92 6.52 -27.50
N LYS A 382 -1.13 6.21 -28.52
CA LYS A 382 -0.91 4.83 -28.99
C LYS A 382 0.53 4.36 -28.85
N ASP A 383 1.43 5.21 -28.38
CA ASP A 383 2.82 4.85 -28.27
C ASP A 383 3.16 4.22 -26.93
N THR A 384 4.26 3.46 -26.95
CA THR A 384 4.96 3.06 -25.74
C THR A 384 6.18 3.97 -25.60
N VAL A 385 6.19 4.79 -24.57
CA VAL A 385 7.23 5.79 -24.34
C VAL A 385 8.25 5.26 -23.35
N LYS A 386 9.54 5.28 -23.74
CA LYS A 386 10.64 4.98 -22.81
C LYS A 386 10.80 6.14 -21.83
N LEU A 387 10.82 5.82 -20.55
CA LEU A 387 11.04 6.79 -19.48
C LEU A 387 12.54 6.96 -19.23
N SER A 388 12.94 8.22 -19.01
CA SER A 388 14.31 8.58 -18.68
C SER A 388 14.35 9.91 -17.95
N ILE A 389 15.33 10.06 -17.06
CA ILE A 389 15.74 11.32 -16.46
C ILE A 389 17.06 11.75 -17.11
N LYS A 390 17.18 13.03 -17.45
CA LYS A 390 18.33 13.65 -18.11
C LYS A 390 18.73 14.90 -17.36
N TYR A 391 19.96 15.35 -17.62
CA TYR A 391 20.57 16.48 -16.92
C TYR A 391 21.18 17.51 -17.89
N ASP A 392 20.82 18.79 -17.72
CA ASP A 392 21.38 19.97 -18.41
C ASP A 392 21.07 21.25 -17.60
N LEU A 393 21.98 21.61 -16.68
CA LEU A 393 21.83 22.77 -15.80
C LEU A 393 21.80 24.12 -16.53
N GLU A 394 22.47 24.24 -17.67
CA GLU A 394 22.45 25.50 -18.44
C GLU A 394 21.07 25.74 -19.05
N LYS A 395 20.37 24.66 -19.41
CA LYS A 395 19.08 24.73 -20.08
C LYS A 395 17.89 24.72 -19.12
N TYR A 396 17.99 24.00 -18.01
CA TYR A 396 16.92 23.82 -17.03
C TYR A 396 17.35 24.22 -15.61
N PRO A 397 17.83 25.46 -15.38
CA PRO A 397 18.28 25.88 -14.06
C PRO A 397 17.18 25.85 -12.99
N GLU A 398 15.92 26.01 -13.38
CA GLU A 398 14.76 26.03 -12.48
C GLU A 398 14.46 24.69 -11.80
N THR A 399 14.96 23.59 -12.38
CA THR A 399 14.84 22.22 -11.83
C THR A 399 16.20 21.62 -11.46
N ASN A 400 17.18 22.48 -11.15
CA ASN A 400 18.58 22.10 -10.90
C ASN A 400 19.18 21.22 -12.02
N GLY A 401 18.71 21.41 -13.26
CA GLY A 401 19.19 20.74 -14.47
C GLY A 401 18.43 19.48 -14.86
N TYR A 402 17.50 18.97 -14.05
CA TYR A 402 16.82 17.71 -14.34
C TYR A 402 15.58 17.89 -15.23
N TYR A 403 15.46 17.04 -16.25
CA TYR A 403 14.34 17.00 -17.21
C TYR A 403 14.22 15.59 -17.81
N GLY A 404 13.17 15.30 -18.58
CA GLY A 404 13.05 14.06 -19.36
C GLY A 404 11.69 13.41 -19.25
N THR A 405 11.47 12.34 -20.02
CA THR A 405 10.15 11.71 -20.20
C THR A 405 9.56 11.14 -18.91
N TYR A 406 10.41 10.75 -17.94
CA TYR A 406 9.93 10.35 -16.62
C TYR A 406 9.33 11.54 -15.84
N LEU A 407 9.96 12.71 -15.93
CA LEU A 407 9.46 13.93 -15.29
C LEU A 407 8.29 14.57 -16.05
N ASP A 408 8.23 14.35 -17.37
CA ASP A 408 7.07 14.72 -18.20
C ASP A 408 5.83 13.91 -17.77
N LEU A 409 5.98 12.60 -17.51
CA LEU A 409 4.92 11.76 -16.94
C LEU A 409 4.51 12.24 -15.54
N TYR A 410 5.48 12.48 -14.65
CA TYR A 410 5.21 13.01 -13.32
C TYR A 410 4.38 14.30 -13.36
N LEU A 411 4.76 15.26 -14.22
CA LEU A 411 4.04 16.51 -14.39
C LEU A 411 2.65 16.31 -14.99
N ALA A 412 2.49 15.38 -15.94
CA ALA A 412 1.20 15.05 -16.52
C ALA A 412 0.24 14.49 -15.46
N GLU A 413 0.68 13.54 -14.65
CA GLU A 413 -0.09 12.98 -13.53
C GLU A 413 -0.44 14.05 -12.49
N PHE A 414 0.51 14.91 -12.13
CA PHE A 414 0.27 16.00 -11.16
C PHE A 414 -0.77 16.99 -11.68
N THR A 415 -0.70 17.32 -12.97
CA THR A 415 -1.65 18.23 -13.65
C THR A 415 -3.03 17.60 -13.76
N GLU A 416 -3.11 16.32 -14.16
CA GLU A 416 -4.38 15.60 -14.29
C GLU A 416 -5.09 15.49 -12.95
N ASN A 417 -4.35 15.22 -11.86
CA ASN A 417 -4.95 15.17 -10.52
C ASN A 417 -5.52 16.55 -10.10
N LEU A 418 -4.90 17.67 -10.49
CA LEU A 418 -5.49 19.00 -10.22
C LEU A 418 -6.72 19.24 -11.09
N GLN A 419 -6.62 18.94 -12.38
CA GLN A 419 -7.73 19.12 -13.31
C GLN A 419 -8.94 18.28 -12.86
N TRP A 420 -8.70 17.03 -12.42
CA TRP A 420 -9.73 16.18 -11.84
C TRP A 420 -10.39 16.82 -10.62
N TYR A 421 -9.60 17.43 -9.72
CA TYR A 421 -10.15 18.19 -8.58
C TYR A 421 -11.10 19.27 -9.05
N LEU A 422 -10.64 20.15 -9.95
CA LEU A 422 -11.44 21.28 -10.47
C LEU A 422 -12.74 20.80 -11.13
N ASP A 423 -12.67 19.71 -11.90
CA ASP A 423 -13.81 19.12 -12.59
C ASP A 423 -14.83 18.48 -11.64
N ASN A 424 -14.45 18.19 -10.39
CA ASN A 424 -15.26 17.48 -9.40
C ASN A 424 -15.65 18.33 -8.18
N LEU A 425 -15.41 19.64 -8.18
CA LEU A 425 -15.77 20.52 -7.04
C LEU A 425 -17.28 20.64 -6.78
N ASP A 426 -18.15 20.19 -7.69
CA ASP A 426 -19.58 20.10 -7.41
C ASP A 426 -19.91 19.03 -6.35
N TYR A 427 -18.98 18.11 -6.06
CA TYR A 427 -19.06 17.14 -4.97
C TYR A 427 -18.47 17.64 -3.65
N SER A 428 -18.18 18.94 -3.51
CA SER A 428 -17.57 19.54 -2.31
C SER A 428 -18.55 19.72 -1.14
N GLU A 429 -19.47 18.76 -0.93
CA GLU A 429 -20.49 18.88 0.11
C GLU A 429 -19.84 19.17 1.49
N GLY A 430 -20.42 20.15 2.20
CA GLY A 430 -19.94 20.58 3.52
C GLY A 430 -18.70 21.47 3.53
N TRP A 431 -18.09 21.77 2.38
CA TRP A 431 -16.98 22.73 2.29
C TRP A 431 -17.47 24.17 2.50
N THR A 432 -16.60 25.01 3.03
CA THR A 432 -16.88 26.45 3.17
C THR A 432 -16.21 27.23 2.04
N TRP A 433 -16.97 28.07 1.34
CA TRP A 433 -16.48 28.93 0.27
C TRP A 433 -16.43 30.40 0.69
N PHE A 434 -15.40 31.12 0.25
CA PHE A 434 -15.12 32.50 0.65
C PHE A 434 -15.07 33.44 -0.56
N ASN A 435 -15.43 34.70 -0.36
CA ASN A 435 -15.20 35.75 -1.35
C ASN A 435 -13.74 36.25 -1.34
N GLU A 436 -13.38 37.14 -2.27
CA GLU A 436 -12.04 37.72 -2.40
C GLU A 436 -11.55 38.46 -1.13
N ASP A 437 -12.47 38.97 -0.30
CA ASP A 437 -12.14 39.64 0.96
C ASP A 437 -11.95 38.64 2.13
N GLY A 438 -12.04 37.33 1.87
CA GLY A 438 -11.93 36.28 2.89
C GLY A 438 -13.16 36.12 3.77
N THR A 439 -14.31 36.65 3.36
CA THR A 439 -15.58 36.46 4.08
C THR A 439 -16.33 35.26 3.52
N ALA A 440 -16.84 34.40 4.39
CA ALA A 440 -17.66 33.25 3.99
C ALA A 440 -18.89 33.73 3.18
N LEU A 441 -19.15 33.05 2.06
CA LEU A 441 -20.30 33.31 1.19
C LEU A 441 -21.62 32.93 1.90
N SER A 442 -22.73 33.57 1.53
CA SER A 442 -24.06 33.14 1.97
C SER A 442 -24.51 31.87 1.24
N ASP A 443 -25.51 31.17 1.77
CA ASP A 443 -26.12 30.01 1.12
C ASP A 443 -26.62 30.35 -0.29
N GLU A 444 -27.25 31.52 -0.47
CA GLU A 444 -27.69 31.97 -1.78
C GLU A 444 -26.54 32.25 -2.76
N GLU A 445 -25.38 32.68 -2.26
CA GLU A 445 -24.19 32.91 -3.07
C GLU A 445 -23.56 31.56 -3.49
N VAL A 446 -23.43 30.60 -2.57
CA VAL A 446 -22.91 29.26 -2.86
C VAL A 446 -23.83 28.49 -3.82
N ALA A 447 -25.14 28.56 -3.61
CA ALA A 447 -26.12 27.95 -4.51
C ALA A 447 -26.10 28.55 -5.92
N ALA A 448 -25.54 29.76 -6.10
CA ALA A 448 -25.40 30.43 -7.37
C ALA A 448 -24.04 30.20 -8.06
N MET A 449 -23.04 29.63 -7.36
CA MET A 449 -21.73 29.34 -7.93
C MET A 449 -21.83 28.33 -9.07
N SER A 450 -21.24 28.66 -10.21
CA SER A 450 -20.95 27.71 -11.28
C SER A 450 -19.72 26.85 -10.94
N SER A 451 -19.52 25.76 -11.69
CA SER A 451 -18.31 24.93 -11.56
C SER A 451 -17.03 25.75 -11.87
N GLU A 452 -17.11 26.76 -12.73
CA GLU A 452 -16.01 27.70 -13.02
C GLU A 452 -15.73 28.64 -11.82
N ASP A 453 -16.78 29.11 -11.13
CA ASP A 453 -16.62 29.93 -9.91
C ASP A 453 -15.95 29.12 -8.79
N ARG A 454 -16.33 27.84 -8.63
CA ARG A 454 -15.72 26.91 -7.66
C ARG A 454 -14.26 26.63 -8.01
N SER A 455 -13.98 26.35 -9.28
CA SER A 455 -12.61 26.11 -9.76
C SER A 455 -11.71 27.31 -9.51
N THR A 456 -12.19 28.52 -9.83
CA THR A 456 -11.46 29.76 -9.58
C THR A 456 -11.23 29.98 -8.09
N ALA A 457 -12.26 29.76 -7.26
CA ALA A 457 -12.13 29.86 -5.80
C ALA A 457 -11.14 28.85 -5.23
N PHE A 458 -11.10 27.63 -5.77
CA PHE A 458 -10.14 26.61 -5.35
C PHE A 458 -8.70 27.02 -5.67
N ILE A 459 -8.44 27.46 -6.90
CA ILE A 459 -7.11 27.91 -7.34
C ILE A 459 -6.62 29.10 -6.51
N GLU A 460 -7.52 29.99 -6.11
CA GLU A 460 -7.22 31.17 -5.28
C GLU A 460 -7.20 30.86 -3.78
N GLY A 461 -7.31 29.59 -3.37
CA GLY A 461 -7.29 29.18 -1.96
C GLY A 461 -8.52 29.61 -1.15
N ARG A 462 -9.59 30.08 -1.80
CA ARG A 462 -10.81 30.65 -1.16
C ARG A 462 -11.81 29.59 -0.71
N TYR A 463 -11.33 28.56 -0.03
CA TYR A 463 -12.14 27.48 0.50
C TYR A 463 -11.58 26.94 1.83
N ALA A 464 -12.41 26.22 2.56
CA ALA A 464 -12.01 25.34 3.65
C ALA A 464 -12.73 24.00 3.48
N LYS A 465 -11.97 22.90 3.60
CA LYS A 465 -12.51 21.54 3.46
C LYS A 465 -13.31 21.19 4.72
N SER A 466 -14.39 20.42 4.55
CA SER A 466 -15.22 20.03 5.69
C SER A 466 -14.48 19.10 6.65
N THR A 467 -14.45 19.41 7.94
CA THR A 467 -13.93 18.51 8.99
C THR A 467 -14.77 17.25 9.17
N SER A 468 -16.00 17.20 8.64
CA SER A 468 -16.84 15.99 8.64
C SER A 468 -16.33 14.91 7.69
N THR A 469 -15.51 15.27 6.69
CA THR A 469 -14.86 14.32 5.77
C THR A 469 -13.58 13.70 6.33
N GLU A 470 -13.03 14.22 7.44
CA GLU A 470 -11.85 13.65 8.12
C GLU A 470 -12.14 12.30 8.81
N ASN A 471 -13.42 11.93 8.97
CA ASN A 471 -13.85 10.63 9.49
C ASN A 471 -14.36 9.69 8.39
N GLY A 472 -13.80 9.80 7.17
CA GLY A 472 -14.04 8.83 6.11
C GLY A 472 -13.74 7.39 6.55
N PRO A 473 -14.29 6.36 5.88
CA PRO A 473 -14.11 4.95 6.27
C PRO A 473 -12.66 4.50 6.39
N GLY A 474 -11.72 5.22 5.75
CA GLY A 474 -10.27 5.08 5.90
C GLY A 474 -9.68 5.59 7.23
N GLY A 475 -10.49 6.08 8.16
CA GLY A 475 -10.11 6.36 9.55
C GLY A 475 -9.72 5.07 10.29
N MET A 476 -8.56 4.52 9.94
CA MET A 476 -7.94 3.39 10.61
C MET A 476 -7.82 3.73 12.10
N GLY A 477 -8.55 3.00 12.94
CA GLY A 477 -8.68 3.23 14.38
C GLY A 477 -7.42 2.98 15.20
N GLY A 478 -6.29 3.56 14.80
CA GLY A 478 -5.12 3.79 15.65
C GLY A 478 -5.22 5.15 16.34
N PRO A 479 -4.60 5.35 17.52
CA PRO A 479 -4.66 6.63 18.22
C PRO A 479 -4.12 7.74 17.32
N THR A 480 -5.01 8.65 16.93
CA THR A 480 -4.69 9.87 16.19
C THR A 480 -3.65 10.66 16.97
N GLY A 481 -2.44 10.77 16.41
CA GLY A 481 -1.38 11.66 16.87
C GLY A 481 -1.66 13.15 16.61
N GLY A 482 -2.94 13.55 16.61
CA GLY A 482 -3.37 14.94 16.45
C GLY A 482 -3.29 15.66 17.79
N GLY A 483 -2.12 16.21 18.13
CA GLY A 483 -2.01 17.13 19.26
C GLY A 483 -2.42 18.56 18.85
N PRO A 484 -3.42 19.18 19.51
CA PRO A 484 -3.54 20.63 19.49
C PRO A 484 -2.44 21.25 20.35
N THR A 485 -1.81 22.30 19.82
CA THR A 485 -0.84 23.15 20.52
C THR A 485 -1.42 23.68 21.85
N GLY A 486 -0.94 23.17 22.99
CA GLY A 486 -1.34 23.68 24.31
C GLY A 486 -0.64 22.96 25.47
N GLY A 487 0.19 23.69 26.22
CA GLY A 487 1.15 23.13 27.19
C GLY A 487 0.59 22.24 28.32
N MET A 488 1.35 21.19 28.65
CA MET A 488 1.07 20.29 29.78
C MET A 488 1.59 20.85 31.13
N PRO A 489 0.78 20.80 32.21
CA PRO A 489 1.27 20.89 33.58
C PRO A 489 1.69 19.50 34.12
N GLY A 490 2.83 19.46 34.83
CA GLY A 490 3.55 18.24 35.17
C GLY A 490 3.01 17.39 36.33
N GLY A 491 3.47 16.14 36.36
CA GLY A 491 3.24 15.17 37.45
C GLY A 491 4.03 13.85 37.30
N ALA A 492 5.28 13.86 37.78
CA ALA A 492 6.13 12.77 38.30
C ALA A 492 5.99 11.29 37.83
N GLY A 493 7.02 10.80 37.12
CA GLY A 493 7.89 9.72 37.66
C GLY A 493 7.97 8.38 36.93
N MET A 494 8.70 8.30 35.82
CA MET A 494 9.36 7.09 35.28
C MET A 494 10.80 7.45 34.82
N PRO A 495 11.77 6.52 34.85
CA PRO A 495 13.18 6.82 34.58
C PRO A 495 13.43 7.26 33.14
N ASN A 496 14.25 8.28 32.99
CA ASN A 496 14.70 8.91 31.76
C ASN A 496 15.42 7.91 30.82
N MET A 497 14.78 7.47 29.74
CA MET A 497 15.46 6.94 28.55
C MET A 497 15.38 8.00 27.45
N GLN A 498 16.54 8.45 27.02
CA GLN A 498 16.74 9.51 26.05
C GLN A 498 16.74 8.84 24.66
N GLY A 499 15.69 9.07 23.88
CA GLY A 499 15.41 8.37 22.61
C GLY A 499 14.05 7.64 22.68
N GLY A 500 12.95 8.38 22.56
CA GLY A 500 11.58 7.84 22.63
C GLY A 500 10.93 7.75 21.25
N ALA A 501 10.22 6.64 21.03
CA ALA A 501 9.52 6.18 19.83
C ALA A 501 8.39 7.09 19.27
N GLY A 502 8.63 8.38 19.14
CA GLY A 502 7.69 9.33 18.54
C GLY A 502 8.33 10.60 17.98
N ALA A 503 9.67 10.64 17.90
CA ALA A 503 10.38 11.75 17.28
C ALA A 503 10.76 11.36 15.85
N VAL A 504 9.92 11.74 14.89
CA VAL A 504 10.35 11.94 13.51
C VAL A 504 11.12 13.27 13.47
N GLY A 505 12.32 13.28 12.90
CA GLY A 505 13.08 14.52 12.78
C GLY A 505 12.37 15.51 11.86
N THR A 506 12.47 16.81 12.14
CA THR A 506 12.01 17.86 11.22
C THR A 506 13.11 18.19 10.20
N PRO A 507 12.79 18.72 9.00
CA PRO A 507 13.81 19.09 8.01
C PRO A 507 14.88 20.06 8.55
N ASP A 508 14.53 20.86 9.56
CA ASP A 508 15.39 21.80 10.27
C ASP A 508 16.48 21.14 11.15
N ALA A 509 16.51 19.80 11.24
CA ALA A 509 17.48 19.07 12.04
C ALA A 509 18.79 18.86 11.26
N GLY A 510 19.75 19.77 11.44
CA GLY A 510 21.19 19.46 11.41
C GLY A 510 21.78 18.55 10.31
N THR A 511 22.77 17.75 10.70
CA THR A 511 23.44 16.72 9.88
C THR A 511 22.60 15.43 9.85
N SER A 512 21.69 15.25 10.81
CA SER A 512 20.84 14.07 10.97
C SER A 512 19.48 14.45 11.55
N GLN A 513 18.48 13.59 11.37
CA GLN A 513 17.19 13.64 12.08
C GLN A 513 17.39 13.40 13.59
N SER A 514 17.98 14.34 14.32
CA SER A 514 18.12 14.21 15.77
C SER A 514 16.82 14.63 16.48
N ALA A 515 16.22 13.69 17.21
CA ALA A 515 15.11 13.92 18.14
C ALA A 515 15.39 14.99 19.23
N THR A 516 16.64 15.44 19.36
CA THR A 516 17.10 16.33 20.43
C THR A 516 17.34 17.78 20.00
N GLY A 517 17.03 18.15 18.74
CA GLY A 517 17.21 19.51 18.24
C GLY A 517 18.68 19.95 18.17
N GLY A 518 19.60 18.99 18.04
CA GLY A 518 21.00 19.23 17.74
C GLY A 518 21.23 19.35 16.24
N VAL A 519 22.16 20.22 15.84
CA VAL A 519 22.61 20.39 14.44
C VAL A 519 23.52 19.22 14.00
N ASP A 520 23.93 18.36 14.93
CA ASP A 520 24.93 17.31 14.73
C ASP A 520 24.39 15.94 15.15
N SER A 521 24.97 14.88 14.59
CA SER A 521 24.68 13.48 14.95
C SER A 521 24.91 13.23 16.44
N ALA A 522 23.95 12.53 17.06
CA ALA A 522 24.04 12.08 18.45
C ALA A 522 24.82 10.75 18.57
N ASN A 523 24.84 9.93 17.51
CA ASN A 523 25.46 8.61 17.53
C ASN A 523 26.93 8.63 17.10
N TYR A 524 27.34 9.61 16.29
CA TYR A 524 28.67 9.62 15.66
C TYR A 524 29.36 10.98 15.82
N GLU A 525 30.57 10.98 16.38
CA GLU A 525 31.39 12.20 16.49
C GLU A 525 32.02 12.57 15.14
N THR A 526 32.28 11.56 14.30
CA THR A 526 32.98 11.70 13.01
C THR A 526 32.27 10.99 11.87
N PHE A 527 32.51 11.46 10.64
CA PHE A 527 31.99 10.82 9.42
C PHE A 527 32.54 9.40 9.26
N GLU A 528 33.80 9.16 9.65
CA GLU A 528 34.44 7.85 9.56
C GLU A 528 33.80 6.82 10.49
N GLU A 529 33.37 7.22 11.69
CA GLU A 529 32.61 6.36 12.61
C GLU A 529 31.23 6.01 12.03
N MET A 530 30.51 7.01 11.51
CA MET A 530 29.23 6.81 10.84
C MET A 530 29.35 5.83 9.66
N LEU A 531 30.33 6.06 8.78
CA LEU A 531 30.54 5.21 7.60
C LEU A 531 30.87 3.76 7.98
N GLU A 532 31.61 3.53 9.06
CA GLU A 532 31.91 2.16 9.53
C GLU A 532 30.67 1.46 10.10
N ALA A 533 29.76 2.20 10.73
CA ALA A 533 28.47 1.66 11.17
C ALA A 533 27.62 1.22 9.97
N TYR A 534 27.44 2.10 8.96
CA TYR A 534 26.74 1.76 7.70
C TYR A 534 27.33 0.51 7.04
N LYS A 535 28.67 0.41 6.95
CA LYS A 535 29.35 -0.76 6.37
C LYS A 535 29.06 -2.04 7.15
N THR A 536 29.09 -1.97 8.48
CA THR A 536 28.88 -3.13 9.35
C THR A 536 27.45 -3.63 9.23
N ASP A 537 26.48 -2.74 9.37
CA ASP A 537 25.07 -3.08 9.36
C ASP A 537 24.60 -3.59 7.99
N ILE A 538 24.98 -2.91 6.90
CA ILE A 538 24.62 -3.35 5.55
C ILE A 538 25.34 -4.66 5.18
N ALA A 539 26.53 -4.94 5.72
CA ALA A 539 27.18 -6.24 5.54
C ALA A 539 26.40 -7.36 6.25
N GLU A 540 25.81 -7.09 7.42
CA GLU A 540 24.94 -8.03 8.12
C GLU A 540 23.62 -8.25 7.39
N ILE A 541 22.98 -7.19 6.86
CA ILE A 541 21.79 -7.30 6.02
C ILE A 541 22.08 -8.14 4.77
N LYS A 542 23.20 -7.88 4.08
CA LYS A 542 23.64 -8.63 2.89
C LYS A 542 24.00 -10.09 3.18
N ALA A 543 24.35 -10.43 4.42
CA ALA A 543 24.62 -11.82 4.79
C ALA A 543 23.35 -12.68 4.79
N GLY A 544 22.18 -12.03 4.85
CA GLY A 544 20.88 -12.66 4.88
C GLY A 544 20.47 -13.09 6.28
N ASP A 545 19.18 -13.38 6.41
CA ASP A 545 18.59 -13.95 7.61
C ASP A 545 18.91 -15.46 7.72
N LYS A 546 18.24 -16.19 8.63
CA LYS A 546 18.47 -17.64 8.80
C LYS A 546 18.03 -18.48 7.59
N TYR A 547 17.16 -17.95 6.74
CA TYR A 547 16.75 -18.56 5.47
C TYR A 547 17.61 -18.10 4.29
N GLY A 548 18.55 -17.17 4.52
CA GLY A 548 19.45 -16.62 3.51
C GLY A 548 18.85 -15.47 2.72
N ASN A 549 17.71 -14.93 3.17
CA ASN A 549 17.00 -13.85 2.50
C ASN A 549 17.52 -12.48 2.96
N ASN A 550 17.58 -11.53 2.03
CA ASN A 550 17.85 -10.14 2.37
C ASN A 550 16.54 -9.44 2.78
N LEU A 551 16.48 -8.98 4.03
CA LEU A 551 15.27 -8.38 4.60
C LEU A 551 14.77 -7.14 3.85
N VAL A 552 15.69 -6.34 3.28
CA VAL A 552 15.33 -5.16 2.48
C VAL A 552 14.69 -5.57 1.17
N ASP A 553 15.20 -6.64 0.55
CA ASP A 553 14.65 -7.18 -0.69
C ASP A 553 13.27 -7.82 -0.44
N LEU A 554 13.04 -8.43 0.73
CA LEU A 554 11.73 -8.91 1.17
C LEU A 554 10.71 -7.79 1.40
N TYR A 555 11.14 -6.56 1.67
CA TYR A 555 10.24 -5.42 1.91
C TYR A 555 10.20 -4.43 0.74
N ASN A 556 10.75 -4.82 -0.40
CA ASN A 556 10.67 -4.03 -1.63
C ASN A 556 9.59 -4.61 -2.56
N PRO A 557 8.37 -4.02 -2.64
CA PRO A 557 7.31 -4.55 -3.50
C PRO A 557 7.71 -4.59 -4.98
N LEU A 558 8.61 -3.71 -5.45
CA LEU A 558 9.06 -3.70 -6.85
C LEU A 558 9.82 -4.97 -7.25
N ASN A 559 10.35 -5.73 -6.30
CA ASN A 559 11.00 -7.02 -6.57
C ASN A 559 9.99 -8.12 -6.92
N TYR A 560 8.71 -7.95 -6.55
CA TYR A 560 7.70 -9.00 -6.62
C TYR A 560 6.60 -8.75 -7.64
N ILE A 561 6.36 -7.48 -8.00
CA ILE A 561 5.42 -7.13 -9.08
C ILE A 561 5.91 -7.78 -10.38
N ASP A 562 5.05 -8.60 -11.01
CA ASP A 562 5.36 -9.39 -12.21
C ASP A 562 6.44 -10.48 -12.03
N ALA A 563 6.78 -10.85 -10.80
CA ALA A 563 7.69 -11.98 -10.55
C ALA A 563 7.00 -13.33 -10.86
N GLU A 564 7.76 -14.30 -11.37
CA GLU A 564 7.24 -15.59 -11.89
C GLU A 564 6.44 -16.41 -10.86
N ASP A 565 6.82 -16.34 -9.58
CA ASP A 565 6.20 -17.08 -8.47
C ASP A 565 5.23 -16.23 -7.63
N THR A 566 4.75 -15.11 -8.19
CA THR A 566 3.82 -14.19 -7.53
C THR A 566 2.53 -14.06 -8.34
N GLU A 567 1.40 -13.90 -7.65
CA GLU A 567 0.12 -13.53 -8.29
C GLU A 567 -0.15 -12.02 -8.15
N ASN A 568 -0.13 -11.28 -9.26
CA ASN A 568 -0.49 -9.86 -9.21
C ASN A 568 -1.99 -9.67 -8.86
N PRO A 569 -2.36 -8.63 -8.10
CA PRO A 569 -3.76 -8.27 -7.92
C PRO A 569 -4.39 -7.88 -9.26
N THR A 570 -5.71 -7.94 -9.35
CA THR A 570 -6.43 -7.48 -10.55
C THR A 570 -6.33 -5.96 -10.71
N TRP A 571 -6.31 -5.23 -9.59
CA TRP A 571 -6.27 -3.78 -9.57
C TRP A 571 -5.60 -3.21 -8.32
N SER A 572 -5.13 -1.97 -8.42
CA SER A 572 -4.46 -1.24 -7.35
C SER A 572 -4.77 0.26 -7.40
N LYS A 573 -5.04 0.86 -6.25
CA LYS A 573 -5.19 2.31 -6.09
C LYS A 573 -4.25 2.82 -5.01
N ILE A 574 -3.47 3.85 -5.35
CA ILE A 574 -2.61 4.53 -4.40
C ILE A 574 -3.17 5.94 -4.19
N VAL A 575 -3.49 6.30 -2.96
CA VAL A 575 -4.04 7.61 -2.59
C VAL A 575 -3.02 8.34 -1.74
N MET A 576 -2.62 9.54 -2.13
CA MET A 576 -1.62 10.33 -1.41
C MET A 576 -2.03 11.78 -1.35
N GLY A 577 -1.61 12.49 -0.30
CA GLY A 577 -1.78 13.92 -0.24
C GLY A 577 -0.78 14.60 -1.18
N ALA A 578 -1.24 15.40 -2.15
CA ALA A 578 -0.33 16.13 -3.02
C ALA A 578 0.58 17.11 -2.26
N ALA A 579 0.24 17.46 -1.01
CA ALA A 579 1.05 18.29 -0.12
C ALA A 579 1.70 17.50 1.04
N GLU A 580 1.62 16.16 1.09
CA GLU A 580 2.24 15.40 2.18
C GLU A 580 3.77 15.38 2.08
N GLY A 581 4.53 15.41 3.17
CA GLY A 581 6.00 15.39 3.09
C GLY A 581 6.66 14.10 3.59
N ASP A 582 5.86 13.09 3.97
CA ASP A 582 6.32 11.86 4.60
C ASP A 582 6.91 10.86 3.58
N MET A 583 6.46 10.91 2.32
CA MET A 583 6.93 10.08 1.22
C MET A 583 7.00 10.90 -0.07
N SER A 584 7.98 10.61 -0.93
CA SER A 584 8.06 11.22 -2.26
C SER A 584 6.90 10.73 -3.14
N MET A 585 6.34 11.61 -3.96
CA MET A 585 5.36 11.23 -4.97
C MET A 585 5.96 10.30 -6.04
N PHE A 586 7.27 10.39 -6.28
CA PHE A 586 7.96 9.52 -7.23
C PHE A 586 7.88 8.04 -6.85
N THR A 587 7.77 7.68 -5.58
CA THR A 587 7.66 6.27 -5.20
C THR A 587 6.28 5.69 -5.55
N SER A 588 5.22 6.49 -5.42
CA SER A 588 3.89 6.10 -5.93
C SER A 588 3.85 5.99 -7.44
N LEU A 589 4.57 6.88 -8.14
CA LEU A 589 4.71 6.79 -9.59
C LEU A 589 5.46 5.53 -10.01
N ASN A 590 6.55 5.17 -9.33
CA ASN A 590 7.29 3.93 -9.59
C ASN A 590 6.40 2.69 -9.39
N LEU A 591 5.61 2.65 -8.31
CA LEU A 591 4.65 1.59 -8.07
C LEU A 591 3.60 1.50 -9.18
N GLN A 592 2.99 2.62 -9.58
CA GLN A 592 2.01 2.65 -10.67
C GLN A 592 2.62 2.14 -11.99
N ILE A 593 3.82 2.59 -12.35
CA ILE A 593 4.51 2.14 -13.57
C ILE A 593 4.77 0.63 -13.51
N ALA A 594 5.22 0.11 -12.36
CA ALA A 594 5.44 -1.33 -12.19
C ALA A 594 4.13 -2.11 -12.34
N TRP A 595 3.05 -1.67 -11.70
CA TRP A 595 1.75 -2.32 -11.79
C TRP A 595 1.17 -2.32 -13.21
N LEU A 596 1.22 -1.19 -13.91
CA LEU A 596 0.74 -1.11 -15.30
C LEU A 596 1.56 -2.03 -16.22
N ASN A 597 2.89 -2.06 -16.07
CA ASN A 597 3.73 -2.96 -16.86
C ASN A 597 3.47 -4.44 -16.55
N ALA A 598 2.99 -4.75 -15.34
CA ALA A 598 2.55 -6.08 -14.93
C ALA A 598 1.11 -6.43 -15.38
N GLY A 599 0.43 -5.53 -16.10
CA GLY A 599 -0.94 -5.70 -16.56
C GLY A 599 -2.01 -5.51 -15.48
N VAL A 600 -1.66 -4.88 -14.35
CA VAL A 600 -2.58 -4.53 -13.27
C VAL A 600 -3.23 -3.19 -13.58
N ASP A 601 -4.56 -3.09 -13.38
CA ASP A 601 -5.27 -1.82 -13.45
C ASP A 601 -4.88 -0.93 -12.26
N ALA A 602 -4.01 0.04 -12.49
CA ALA A 602 -3.39 0.83 -11.45
C ALA A 602 -3.63 2.33 -11.62
N THR A 603 -4.10 2.97 -10.56
CA THR A 603 -4.38 4.41 -10.51
C THR A 603 -3.70 5.06 -9.31
N ILE A 604 -3.15 6.26 -9.51
CA ILE A 604 -2.74 7.16 -8.43
C ILE A 604 -3.76 8.28 -8.26
N GLU A 605 -4.06 8.64 -7.01
CA GLU A 605 -4.89 9.78 -6.64
C GLU A 605 -4.06 10.69 -5.73
N TRP A 606 -3.50 11.76 -6.30
CA TRP A 606 -2.77 12.79 -5.58
C TRP A 606 -3.74 13.92 -5.19
N GLN A 607 -4.19 13.87 -3.95
CA GLN A 607 -5.20 14.76 -3.43
C GLN A 607 -4.66 16.16 -3.16
N TRP A 608 -5.10 17.13 -3.96
CA TRP A 608 -4.67 18.52 -3.83
C TRP A 608 -5.05 19.13 -2.49
N ASP A 609 -4.09 19.86 -1.90
CA ASP A 609 -4.20 20.40 -0.53
C ASP A 609 -4.46 19.27 0.50
N GLY A 610 -4.10 18.03 0.17
CA GLY A 610 -4.20 16.84 1.01
C GLY A 610 -2.89 16.59 1.74
N GLY A 611 -2.99 16.23 3.02
CA GLY A 611 -1.86 15.82 3.86
C GLY A 611 -1.62 14.31 3.87
N HIS A 612 -0.79 13.86 4.83
CA HIS A 612 -0.47 12.45 5.01
C HIS A 612 -1.69 11.62 5.40
N VAL A 613 -1.90 10.47 4.76
CA VAL A 613 -3.07 9.58 4.88
C VAL A 613 -4.37 10.38 4.66
N PRO A 614 -4.58 10.91 3.44
CA PRO A 614 -5.73 11.75 3.19
C PRO A 614 -7.04 10.94 3.21
N SER A 615 -8.13 11.58 3.63
CA SER A 615 -9.48 10.99 3.61
C SER A 615 -10.04 10.93 2.18
N GLU A 616 -11.13 10.20 1.98
CA GLU A 616 -11.80 10.21 0.68
C GLU A 616 -12.52 11.55 0.43
N VAL A 617 -12.43 12.04 -0.80
CA VAL A 617 -12.84 13.40 -1.18
C VAL A 617 -13.79 13.41 -2.37
N LEU A 618 -14.53 14.52 -2.51
CA LEU A 618 -15.32 14.83 -3.70
C LEU A 618 -16.26 13.69 -4.11
N GLY A 619 -16.89 13.02 -3.14
CA GLY A 619 -17.82 11.91 -3.39
C GLY A 619 -17.17 10.60 -3.85
N ASN A 620 -15.83 10.51 -3.88
CA ASN A 620 -15.16 9.22 -3.88
C ASN A 620 -15.27 8.60 -2.48
N SER A 621 -15.29 7.28 -2.41
CA SER A 621 -15.19 6.53 -1.17
C SER A 621 -14.48 5.20 -1.41
N PHE A 622 -13.97 4.58 -0.35
CA PHE A 622 -13.43 3.23 -0.40
C PHE A 622 -14.42 2.26 -1.04
N SER A 623 -15.66 2.20 -0.52
CA SER A 623 -16.71 1.31 -1.02
C SER A 623 -17.11 1.58 -2.46
N LEU A 624 -17.13 2.86 -2.90
CA LEU A 624 -17.42 3.19 -4.29
C LEU A 624 -16.38 2.55 -5.22
N TYR A 625 -15.09 2.69 -4.90
CA TYR A 625 -14.04 2.13 -5.74
C TYR A 625 -14.09 0.61 -5.75
N VAL A 626 -14.21 -0.04 -4.59
CA VAL A 626 -14.37 -1.51 -4.50
C VAL A 626 -15.57 -1.99 -5.33
N ASP A 627 -16.72 -1.33 -5.21
CA ASP A 627 -17.92 -1.67 -5.97
C ASP A 627 -17.76 -1.46 -7.49
N GLN A 628 -17.02 -0.43 -7.92
CA GLN A 628 -16.68 -0.19 -9.32
C GLN A 628 -15.81 -1.33 -9.87
N MET A 629 -14.74 -1.69 -9.15
CA MET A 629 -13.86 -2.78 -9.57
C MET A 629 -14.58 -4.12 -9.56
N TYR A 630 -15.48 -4.34 -8.60
CA TYR A 630 -16.30 -5.54 -8.56
C TYR A 630 -17.24 -5.60 -9.77
N GLY A 631 -17.89 -4.48 -10.10
CA GLY A 631 -18.74 -4.34 -11.28
C GLY A 631 -18.01 -4.53 -12.62
N GLU A 632 -16.73 -4.20 -12.66
CA GLU A 632 -15.88 -4.32 -13.85
C GLU A 632 -15.31 -5.73 -14.05
N TYR A 633 -14.76 -6.32 -12.99
CA TYR A 633 -13.96 -7.54 -13.08
C TYR A 633 -14.69 -8.82 -12.67
N VAL A 634 -15.85 -8.72 -12.00
CA VAL A 634 -16.61 -9.91 -11.59
C VAL A 634 -17.76 -10.18 -12.56
N ASP A 635 -17.69 -11.35 -13.20
CA ASP A 635 -18.69 -11.80 -14.16
C ASP A 635 -20.11 -11.78 -13.59
N GLY A 636 -20.98 -10.98 -14.21
CA GLY A 636 -22.39 -10.87 -13.85
C GLY A 636 -22.69 -9.86 -12.74
N ALA A 637 -21.68 -9.15 -12.21
CA ALA A 637 -21.87 -8.00 -11.34
C ALA A 637 -22.51 -6.81 -12.08
N ALA A 638 -23.05 -5.84 -11.34
CA ALA A 638 -23.63 -4.64 -11.93
C ALA A 638 -22.52 -3.62 -12.18
N GLU A 639 -22.51 -2.97 -13.35
CA GLU A 639 -21.62 -1.84 -13.61
C GLU A 639 -22.00 -0.67 -12.67
N ILE A 640 -21.06 -0.24 -11.83
CA ILE A 640 -21.27 0.83 -10.86
C ILE A 640 -20.74 2.16 -11.40
N LYS A 641 -21.52 3.22 -11.20
CA LYS A 641 -21.15 4.58 -11.58
C LYS A 641 -21.31 5.49 -10.39
N LYS A 642 -20.35 6.37 -10.20
CA LYS A 642 -20.46 7.48 -9.25
C LYS A 642 -21.76 8.23 -9.50
N ALA A 643 -22.51 8.50 -8.43
CA ALA A 643 -23.74 9.26 -8.50
C ALA A 643 -23.46 10.68 -9.04
N GLN A 644 -24.44 11.29 -9.71
CA GLN A 644 -24.30 12.67 -10.15
C GLN A 644 -24.20 13.60 -8.93
N ALA A 645 -23.32 14.61 -8.99
CA ALA A 645 -23.23 15.63 -7.96
C ALA A 645 -24.57 16.38 -7.82
N GLU A 646 -24.98 16.60 -6.57
CA GLU A 646 -26.03 17.55 -6.25
C GLU A 646 -25.37 18.89 -5.90
N PRO A 647 -25.79 20.02 -6.50
CA PRO A 647 -25.20 21.31 -6.19
C PRO A 647 -25.31 21.63 -4.71
N GLN A 648 -24.20 22.01 -4.08
CA GLN A 648 -24.20 22.47 -2.70
C GLN A 648 -25.06 23.73 -2.57
N THR A 649 -26.14 23.66 -1.77
CA THR A 649 -27.07 24.77 -1.55
C THR A 649 -26.86 25.51 -0.24
N GLU A 650 -26.11 24.93 0.69
CA GLU A 650 -25.77 25.52 1.98
C GLU A 650 -24.25 25.62 2.08
N ASN A 651 -23.72 26.76 2.51
CA ASN A 651 -22.29 26.91 2.72
C ASN A 651 -21.84 26.16 3.98
N GLY A 652 -20.55 25.81 4.04
CA GLY A 652 -19.94 25.31 5.27
C GLY A 652 -19.88 26.37 6.38
N THR A 653 -19.40 25.96 7.57
CA THR A 653 -19.44 26.79 8.78
C THR A 653 -18.10 27.40 9.19
N ASP A 654 -17.04 27.17 8.41
CA ASP A 654 -15.70 27.68 8.75
C ASP A 654 -15.65 29.20 8.64
N THR A 655 -14.82 29.82 9.47
CA THR A 655 -14.74 31.28 9.54
C THR A 655 -13.58 31.86 8.74
N GLU A 656 -12.64 31.01 8.30
CA GLU A 656 -11.43 31.41 7.59
C GLU A 656 -11.10 30.36 6.52
N ALA A 657 -10.58 30.81 5.38
CA ALA A 657 -10.11 29.92 4.32
C ALA A 657 -8.81 29.22 4.74
N THR A 658 -8.68 27.95 4.39
CA THR A 658 -7.49 27.14 4.67
C THR A 658 -6.80 26.64 3.41
N GLY A 659 -7.45 26.80 2.25
CA GLY A 659 -6.91 26.35 0.97
C GLY A 659 -5.62 27.08 0.60
N THR A 660 -4.68 26.34 0.02
CA THR A 660 -3.45 26.92 -0.53
C THR A 660 -3.76 27.73 -1.79
N ASP A 661 -3.33 29.00 -1.83
CA ASP A 661 -3.45 29.86 -3.03
C ASP A 661 -2.35 29.51 -4.04
N ILE A 662 -2.76 28.90 -5.15
CA ILE A 662 -1.89 28.45 -6.25
C ILE A 662 -2.04 29.32 -7.51
N SER A 663 -2.80 30.42 -7.43
CA SER A 663 -3.11 31.30 -8.55
C SER A 663 -1.90 32.02 -9.14
N SER A 664 -0.81 32.13 -8.37
CA SER A 664 0.40 32.84 -8.79
C SER A 664 1.23 32.09 -9.84
N TRP A 665 1.07 30.76 -9.92
CA TRP A 665 1.88 29.88 -10.78
C TRP A 665 1.05 28.92 -11.63
N VAL A 666 -0.18 28.59 -11.25
CA VAL A 666 -1.12 27.88 -12.14
C VAL A 666 -1.60 28.82 -13.23
N LYS A 667 -1.60 28.35 -14.49
CA LYS A 667 -2.28 29.03 -15.60
C LYS A 667 -3.71 28.51 -15.69
N TYR A 668 -4.67 29.37 -15.35
CA TYR A 668 -6.09 29.01 -15.24
C TYR A 668 -7.03 29.96 -15.97
N SER A 669 -6.56 30.65 -17.01
CA SER A 669 -7.46 31.49 -17.85
C SER A 669 -8.62 30.71 -18.47
N ASP A 670 -8.46 29.39 -18.56
CA ASP A 670 -9.50 28.40 -18.82
C ASP A 670 -9.35 27.32 -17.74
N THR A 671 -10.30 27.21 -16.81
CA THR A 671 -10.23 26.27 -15.69
C THR A 671 -10.44 24.81 -16.11
N SER A 672 -10.85 24.57 -17.37
CA SER A 672 -10.97 23.22 -17.96
C SER A 672 -9.69 22.74 -18.65
N ASN A 673 -8.65 23.58 -18.67
CA ASN A 673 -7.37 23.26 -19.29
C ASN A 673 -6.24 24.04 -18.59
N ILE A 674 -5.95 23.63 -17.36
CA ILE A 674 -4.88 24.24 -16.56
C ILE A 674 -3.50 23.75 -16.97
N SER A 675 -2.46 24.50 -16.59
CA SER A 675 -1.07 24.05 -16.68
C SER A 675 -0.16 24.80 -15.71
N PHE A 676 0.92 24.16 -15.31
CA PHE A 676 1.99 24.75 -14.48
C PHE A 676 3.33 24.09 -14.85
N SER A 677 4.45 24.62 -14.37
CA SER A 677 5.76 24.06 -14.67
C SER A 677 6.15 22.96 -13.69
N LEU A 678 7.13 22.14 -14.07
CA LEU A 678 7.74 21.16 -13.17
C LEU A 678 8.36 21.81 -11.93
N ALA A 679 8.95 23.01 -12.08
CA ALA A 679 9.52 23.76 -10.97
C ALA A 679 8.44 24.23 -9.97
N ASP A 680 7.27 24.66 -10.46
CA ASP A 680 6.15 25.06 -9.59
C ASP A 680 5.59 23.84 -8.83
N ALA A 681 5.47 22.69 -9.50
CA ALA A 681 5.06 21.44 -8.86
C ALA A 681 6.07 21.00 -7.78
N ALA A 682 7.36 21.03 -8.10
CA ALA A 682 8.42 20.71 -7.14
C ALA A 682 8.38 21.65 -5.92
N ASN A 683 8.21 22.96 -6.13
CA ASN A 683 8.13 23.93 -5.05
C ASN A 683 6.89 23.71 -4.16
N TYR A 684 5.72 23.47 -4.75
CA TYR A 684 4.52 23.12 -3.98
C TYR A 684 4.72 21.88 -3.09
N ARG A 685 5.44 20.88 -3.61
CA ARG A 685 5.77 19.65 -2.89
C ARG A 685 6.70 19.90 -1.70
N THR A 686 7.76 20.68 -1.90
CA THR A 686 8.81 20.91 -0.90
C THR A 686 8.41 21.91 0.18
N GLU A 687 7.42 22.79 -0.05
CA GLU A 687 6.86 23.68 0.98
C GLU A 687 6.39 22.93 2.23
N ASN A 688 5.98 21.66 2.08
CA ASN A 688 5.47 20.83 3.16
C ASN A 688 6.39 19.65 3.51
N ALA A 689 7.66 19.68 3.08
CA ALA A 689 8.68 18.69 3.44
C ALA A 689 8.66 18.36 4.94
N LYS A 690 8.67 17.07 5.29
CA LYS A 690 8.61 16.60 6.69
C LYS A 690 9.88 15.93 7.18
N LYS A 691 10.73 15.45 6.27
CA LYS A 691 11.92 14.67 6.61
C LYS A 691 13.19 15.44 6.26
N ALA A 692 14.29 15.17 6.97
CA ALA A 692 15.63 15.62 6.56
C ALA A 692 16.21 14.68 5.50
N ILE A 693 17.40 14.98 4.97
CA ILE A 693 18.13 14.08 4.04
C ILE A 693 19.35 13.45 4.75
N PRO A 694 19.43 12.11 4.92
CA PRO A 694 18.46 11.10 4.50
C PRO A 694 17.20 11.07 5.38
N GLY A 695 16.11 10.60 4.79
CA GLY A 695 14.76 10.62 5.33
C GLY A 695 14.34 9.33 6.05
N PHE A 696 14.83 8.18 5.59
CA PHE A 696 14.35 6.86 5.98
C PHE A 696 15.44 6.03 6.65
N ASP A 697 16.56 5.76 5.97
CA ASP A 697 17.77 5.25 6.63
C ASP A 697 18.51 6.43 7.27
N ALA A 698 18.00 6.84 8.43
CA ALA A 698 18.47 8.04 9.09
C ALA A 698 19.82 7.76 9.75
N ILE A 699 20.75 8.72 9.65
CA ILE A 699 22.09 8.59 10.22
C ILE A 699 22.04 8.22 11.72
N ASP A 700 21.11 8.76 12.49
CA ASP A 700 20.99 8.45 13.93
C ASP A 700 19.98 7.34 14.27
N TYR A 701 19.64 6.49 13.30
CA TYR A 701 18.55 5.51 13.34
C TYR A 701 17.16 6.14 13.55
N GLY A 702 16.36 6.12 12.50
CA GLY A 702 14.98 6.59 12.42
C GLY A 702 13.96 5.45 12.52
N GLN A 703 12.69 5.77 12.28
CA GLN A 703 11.58 4.83 12.45
C GLN A 703 11.72 3.58 11.58
N GLU A 704 12.21 3.73 10.35
CA GLU A 704 12.36 2.66 9.38
C GLU A 704 13.60 1.78 9.65
N ASP A 705 14.63 2.31 10.32
CA ASP A 705 15.84 1.53 10.66
C ASP A 705 15.58 0.40 11.66
N TYR A 706 14.60 0.57 12.55
CA TYR A 706 14.15 -0.49 13.46
C TYR A 706 13.39 -1.61 12.74
N VAL A 707 12.88 -1.37 11.53
CA VAL A 707 12.21 -2.43 10.74
C VAL A 707 13.21 -3.50 10.32
N PHE A 708 14.46 -3.11 10.11
CA PHE A 708 15.54 -3.99 9.69
C PHE A 708 16.45 -4.39 10.85
N GLY A 709 15.92 -4.43 12.06
CA GLY A 709 16.55 -5.05 13.23
C GLY A 709 16.87 -6.53 13.03
N SER A 710 17.41 -7.15 14.07
CA SER A 710 17.66 -8.58 14.18
C SER A 710 17.42 -9.02 15.62
N SER A 711 17.37 -10.33 15.86
CA SER A 711 17.21 -10.89 17.21
C SER A 711 18.21 -10.39 18.26
N THR A 712 19.33 -9.79 17.86
CA THR A 712 20.37 -9.25 18.75
C THR A 712 20.67 -7.76 18.60
N LYS A 713 20.05 -7.07 17.63
CA LYS A 713 20.23 -5.62 17.37
C LYS A 713 18.89 -5.01 16.96
N ASP A 714 18.43 -4.00 17.70
CA ASP A 714 17.12 -3.36 17.51
C ASP A 714 17.00 -2.55 16.20
N ALA A 715 18.10 -1.97 15.72
CA ALA A 715 18.13 -1.18 14.49
C ALA A 715 19.45 -1.41 13.75
N ARG A 716 19.40 -1.28 12.42
CA ARG A 716 20.55 -1.39 11.52
C ARG A 716 20.36 -0.46 10.32
N HIS A 717 21.44 0.13 9.83
CA HIS A 717 21.43 0.78 8.51
C HIS A 717 21.24 -0.26 7.39
N TRP A 718 20.57 0.12 6.31
CA TRP A 718 20.06 -0.83 5.31
C TRP A 718 20.12 -0.31 3.87
N ASN A 719 20.23 1.00 3.67
CA ASN A 719 20.23 1.64 2.36
C ASN A 719 21.61 1.56 1.69
N LYS A 720 21.70 0.68 0.69
CA LYS A 720 22.92 0.48 -0.08
C LYS A 720 23.35 1.75 -0.85
N THR A 721 22.41 2.52 -1.39
CA THR A 721 22.70 3.73 -2.16
C THR A 721 23.40 4.77 -1.29
N LEU A 722 22.94 4.96 -0.05
CA LEU A 722 23.60 5.84 0.91
C LEU A 722 25.02 5.38 1.22
N LEU A 723 25.22 4.08 1.48
CA LEU A 723 26.56 3.53 1.74
C LEU A 723 27.51 3.76 0.55
N ASP A 724 27.04 3.54 -0.68
CA ASP A 724 27.83 3.74 -1.89
C ASP A 724 28.23 5.23 -2.00
N ILE A 725 27.27 6.16 -1.83
CA ILE A 725 27.53 7.61 -1.81
C ILE A 725 28.54 8.01 -0.73
N PHE A 726 28.33 7.56 0.52
CA PHE A 726 29.21 7.91 1.64
C PHE A 726 30.63 7.37 1.45
N THR A 727 30.77 6.19 0.83
CA THR A 727 32.06 5.59 0.53
C THR A 727 32.79 6.35 -0.58
N GLU A 728 32.10 6.66 -1.67
CA GLU A 728 32.69 7.27 -2.87
C GLU A 728 33.00 8.76 -2.68
N ASN A 729 32.22 9.45 -1.85
CA ASN A 729 32.29 10.90 -1.67
C ASN A 729 32.77 11.31 -0.26
N SER A 730 33.45 10.40 0.45
CA SER A 730 33.91 10.63 1.83
C SER A 730 34.79 11.88 1.97
N GLU A 731 35.64 12.19 0.98
CA GLU A 731 36.51 13.38 1.01
C GLU A 731 35.72 14.71 0.98
N GLN A 732 34.55 14.71 0.34
CA GLN A 732 33.66 15.87 0.18
C GLN A 732 32.69 15.99 1.35
N LEU A 733 32.15 14.87 1.82
CA LEU A 733 31.12 14.84 2.88
C LEU A 733 31.70 14.93 4.29
N SER A 734 32.87 14.33 4.56
CA SER A 734 33.50 14.34 5.90
C SER A 734 33.75 15.76 6.44
N PRO A 735 34.24 16.73 5.63
CA PRO A 735 34.39 18.11 6.10
C PRO A 735 33.08 18.84 6.43
N LEU A 736 31.94 18.40 5.87
CA LEU A 736 30.61 19.00 6.07
C LEU A 736 29.86 18.36 7.25
N PHE A 737 30.21 17.13 7.61
CA PHE A 737 29.56 16.37 8.69
C PHE A 737 29.75 17.05 10.06
N ASN A 738 28.63 17.19 10.80
CA ASN A 738 28.58 17.86 12.10
C ASN A 738 29.21 19.26 12.08
N LYS A 739 28.92 20.02 11.02
CA LYS A 739 29.29 21.44 10.91
C LYS A 739 28.01 22.26 10.85
N SER A 740 27.79 23.07 11.89
CA SER A 740 26.89 24.21 11.79
C SER A 740 27.44 25.20 10.77
N GLU A 741 26.57 25.77 9.94
CA GLU A 741 26.90 26.98 9.17
C GLU A 741 27.24 28.18 10.07
#